data_AF-A0A7Y5SA05-F1
#
_entry.id   AF-A0A7Y5SA05-F1
#
_cell.length_a   1.000
_cell.length_b   1.000
_cell.length_c   1.000
_cell.angle_alpha   90.00
_cell.angle_beta   90.00
_cell.angle_gamma   90.00
#
_symmetry.space_group_name_H-M   'P 1'
#
loop_
_entity.id
_entity.type
_entity.pdbx_description
1 polymer ?
#
loop_
_entity_poly.entity_id
_entity_poly.type
_entity_poly.pdbx_seq_one_letter_code
_entity_poly.pdbx_strand_id
1 'polypeptide(L)'
;MALNTIQTGLLGARVVGWLAALVVAMAAGGSSAQGVDTAERDAANRRCLRCHGQEKIGTLGPGERRSMVGTLLDPNDPSQAFPEKPGDTTLLKGDEPATRPGLFVAHDALAGSVHRENKCVDCHEDAAKLPHEPKLNTKTCATSCHTKAAEAFPSGAHYEALKRGDSLAPTCASCHGGHQIVAVSDTKSPQHRLNSIFLCAECHEKHLKDTPSGYAPRKHIEAYLHSAHGKAIAQSGLVAAPTCADCHSAHAVHPVSDPRSPVNHANVYETCGRCHVGILNIYKQSYHGQLAAEGKKEAPVCTDCHTAHEIIQPDQVAFKLASGDRCGKCHQDRIEHYRETFHGKALELGLPKVAACYDCHGHHDIVPIKDPKSRLFGDAKLKTCQQCHPTATAKFTDYIAHADHTNRELYPTLYWTFIFMTMIVVGTFLFFGAHTILWLARSAYIYVRDRQAFKKIKAACAKDPEHFVRFKPFDRFLHVLVMTSFLLLVATGMPLKFYYTAWAHAVMDWIGGVEAAAQLHRLGAIITFAYFTLHIGSLFRRGWVNRAQFKDPAKGKVTIRQVMGVVFGPDLPYPHVQDVKDWWAHQKWFFGKGPQPQFDKWTYWEKFDYLAVFWGVAMIGVSGLVMWFPETFTRFLPGWVINVALIIHSDEALLAAGFIFAFHFFNVHFRPEKFPIDSVIFSGRISKTEMLHERKRWYDRLVAAGRLDSIRSSDEWTQWRKVIHPLGFIAFGLGLILLVLIVYAMSSRLLAAP
;
A
#
# COMPACT_ATOMS: atom_id res chain seq x y z
N MET A 1 17.74 32.65 -32.38
CA MET A 1 17.84 34.09 -32.67
C MET A 1 18.39 34.77 -31.45
N ALA A 2 19.66 35.12 -31.50
CA ALA A 2 20.32 36.00 -30.54
C ALA A 2 20.06 37.46 -30.94
N LEU A 3 20.23 38.36 -29.97
CA LEU A 3 20.37 39.82 -30.05
C LEU A 3 19.08 40.65 -29.97
N ASN A 4 19.23 41.76 -29.22
CA ASN A 4 18.29 42.81 -28.83
C ASN A 4 17.40 42.41 -27.64
N THR A 5 17.66 42.87 -26.42
CA THR A 5 17.52 44.30 -26.07
C THR A 5 18.35 44.62 -24.81
N ILE A 6 19.52 45.22 -25.00
CA ILE A 6 20.31 45.92 -23.98
C ILE A 6 19.98 47.40 -24.18
N GLN A 7 19.02 47.96 -23.42
CA GLN A 7 18.87 49.42 -23.33
C GLN A 7 17.92 49.91 -22.22
N THR A 8 18.02 49.38 -20.99
CA THR A 8 17.31 49.99 -19.82
C THR A 8 18.06 49.85 -18.49
N GLY A 9 19.39 49.63 -18.52
CA GLY A 9 20.20 49.39 -17.32
C GLY A 9 20.98 50.59 -16.75
N LEU A 10 20.90 51.78 -17.37
CA LEU A 10 21.80 52.91 -17.07
C LEU A 10 21.18 54.10 -16.33
N LEU A 11 19.93 54.00 -15.87
CA LEU A 11 19.28 55.04 -15.05
C LEU A 11 19.05 54.64 -13.57
N GLY A 12 19.19 53.36 -13.20
CA GLY A 12 19.03 52.91 -11.80
C GLY A 12 20.27 53.10 -10.91
N ALA A 13 21.46 53.18 -11.51
CA ALA A 13 22.73 53.21 -10.77
C ALA A 13 23.07 54.57 -10.13
N ARG A 14 22.35 55.64 -10.47
CA ARG A 14 22.57 56.99 -9.90
C ARG A 14 21.64 57.34 -8.73
N VAL A 15 20.59 56.56 -8.48
CA VAL A 15 19.67 56.77 -7.35
C VAL A 15 20.11 55.99 -6.10
N VAL A 16 20.79 54.86 -6.27
CA VAL A 16 21.33 54.07 -5.15
C VAL A 16 22.58 54.72 -4.53
N GLY A 17 23.36 55.46 -5.31
CA GLY A 17 24.54 56.20 -4.82
C GLY A 17 24.21 57.40 -3.93
N TRP A 18 23.06 58.05 -4.12
CA TRP A 18 22.64 59.20 -3.31
C TRP A 18 21.96 58.80 -1.99
N LEU A 19 21.30 57.64 -1.93
CA LEU A 19 20.74 57.11 -0.69
C LEU A 19 21.81 56.49 0.23
N ALA A 20 22.88 55.91 -0.33
CA ALA A 20 24.01 55.40 0.47
C ALA A 20 24.82 56.53 1.15
N ALA A 21 24.91 57.72 0.53
CA ALA A 21 25.60 58.86 1.12
C ALA A 21 24.81 59.55 2.23
N LEU A 22 23.46 59.51 2.20
CA LEU A 22 22.62 60.10 3.24
C LEU A 22 22.55 59.24 4.53
N VAL A 23 22.68 57.92 4.41
CA VAL A 23 22.73 57.00 5.56
C VAL A 23 24.09 57.04 6.27
N VAL A 24 25.18 57.30 5.55
CA VAL A 24 26.53 57.44 6.13
C VAL A 24 26.73 58.81 6.80
N ALA A 25 26.04 59.87 6.36
CA ALA A 25 26.12 61.20 6.99
C ALA A 25 25.21 61.37 8.23
N MET A 26 24.22 60.51 8.46
CA MET A 26 23.40 60.51 9.69
C MET A 26 23.98 59.63 10.82
N ALA A 27 25.06 58.88 10.57
CA ALA A 27 25.76 58.07 11.58
C ALA A 27 26.94 58.80 12.25
N ALA A 28 27.24 60.06 11.87
CA ALA A 28 28.38 60.84 12.37
C ALA A 28 27.98 62.06 13.23
N GLY A 29 26.73 62.11 13.70
CA GLY A 29 26.20 63.18 14.55
C GLY A 29 25.48 62.62 15.78
N GLY A 30 26.21 61.94 16.66
CA GLY A 30 25.63 61.30 17.85
C GLY A 30 26.68 60.88 18.88
N SER A 31 27.76 61.65 19.04
CA SER A 31 28.78 61.41 20.06
C SER A 31 28.69 62.50 21.15
N SER A 32 27.94 62.20 22.21
CA SER A 32 28.17 62.75 23.56
C SER A 32 27.23 62.21 24.65
N ALA A 33 26.19 61.43 24.34
CA ALA A 33 25.29 60.87 25.36
C ALA A 33 25.68 59.46 25.86
N GLN A 34 26.44 58.67 25.10
CA GLN A 34 26.74 57.27 25.46
C GLN A 34 27.71 57.11 26.64
N GLY A 35 28.60 58.07 26.91
CA GLY A 35 29.61 57.94 27.96
C GLY A 35 29.08 58.08 29.39
N VAL A 36 27.92 58.73 29.58
CA VAL A 36 27.32 58.95 30.91
C VAL A 36 26.49 57.74 31.33
N ASP A 37 25.72 57.16 30.41
CA ASP A 37 24.83 56.01 30.67
C ASP A 37 25.62 54.71 30.92
N THR A 38 26.71 54.48 30.16
CA THR A 38 27.60 53.34 30.43
C THR A 38 28.32 53.47 31.76
N ALA A 39 28.75 54.67 32.15
CA ALA A 39 29.44 54.89 33.42
C ALA A 39 28.50 54.67 34.63
N GLU A 40 27.23 55.08 34.50
CA GLU A 40 26.20 54.86 35.52
C GLU A 40 25.79 53.38 35.61
N ARG A 41 25.62 52.70 34.47
CA ARG A 41 25.40 51.25 34.41
C ARG A 41 26.55 50.47 35.01
N ASP A 42 27.79 50.79 34.63
CA ASP A 42 28.99 50.13 35.15
C ASP A 42 29.18 50.44 36.65
N ALA A 43 28.74 51.60 37.13
CA ALA A 43 28.65 51.89 38.57
C ALA A 43 27.59 51.03 39.28
N ALA A 44 26.40 50.84 38.69
CA ALA A 44 25.35 49.99 39.25
C ALA A 44 25.75 48.51 39.30
N ASN A 45 26.35 48.00 38.22
CA ASN A 45 26.76 46.60 38.07
C ASN A 45 28.01 46.25 38.90
N ARG A 46 28.88 47.25 39.19
CA ARG A 46 30.08 47.08 40.01
C ARG A 46 29.79 46.43 41.36
N ARG A 47 28.63 46.69 41.99
CA ARG A 47 28.27 46.07 43.27
C ARG A 47 28.04 44.56 43.14
N CYS A 48 27.32 44.13 42.11
CA CYS A 48 27.08 42.72 41.83
C CYS A 48 28.37 41.99 41.43
N LEU A 49 29.16 42.59 40.53
CA LEU A 49 30.39 42.00 40.00
C LEU A 49 31.53 41.95 41.03
N ARG A 50 31.51 42.76 42.09
CA ARG A 50 32.46 42.59 43.21
C ARG A 50 32.32 41.24 43.91
N CYS A 51 31.11 40.68 43.95
CA CYS A 51 30.87 39.36 44.54
C CYS A 51 30.86 38.27 43.46
N HIS A 52 30.09 38.48 42.39
CA HIS A 52 29.86 37.48 41.34
C HIS A 52 30.89 37.47 40.21
N GLY A 53 31.68 38.54 40.05
CA GLY A 53 32.74 38.64 39.05
C GLY A 53 34.09 38.07 39.48
N GLN A 54 34.17 37.47 40.67
CA GLN A 54 35.36 36.76 41.14
C GLN A 54 35.20 35.26 40.90
N GLU A 55 36.08 34.63 40.13
CA GLU A 55 35.99 33.19 39.79
C GLU A 55 35.87 32.29 41.04
N LYS A 56 36.52 32.70 42.14
CA LYS A 56 36.45 32.03 43.44
C LYS A 56 35.00 31.82 43.92
N ILE A 57 34.07 32.72 43.63
CA ILE A 57 32.67 32.61 44.09
C ILE A 57 31.99 31.30 43.65
N GLY A 58 32.38 30.78 42.48
CA GLY A 58 31.82 29.54 41.93
C GLY A 58 32.35 28.28 42.59
N THR A 59 33.49 28.37 43.31
CA THR A 59 34.19 27.23 43.93
C THR A 59 34.06 27.20 45.45
N LEU A 60 33.53 28.27 46.07
CA LEU A 60 33.29 28.33 47.51
C LEU A 60 32.32 27.25 47.99
N GLY A 61 32.63 26.64 49.14
CA GLY A 61 31.74 25.68 49.79
C GLY A 61 30.46 26.33 50.36
N PRO A 62 29.41 25.55 50.68
CA PRO A 62 28.16 26.08 51.24
C PRO A 62 28.33 26.93 52.51
N GLY A 63 29.34 26.65 53.34
CA GLY A 63 29.64 27.44 54.55
C GLY A 63 30.29 28.80 54.24
N GLU A 64 31.17 28.86 53.25
CA GLU A 64 31.83 30.11 52.84
C GLU A 64 30.89 31.03 52.06
N ARG A 65 29.96 30.48 51.27
CA ARG A 65 28.94 31.28 50.58
C ARG A 65 27.94 31.90 51.56
N ARG A 66 27.63 31.20 52.66
CA ARG A 66 26.71 31.68 53.70
C ARG A 66 27.18 32.93 54.42
N SER A 67 28.50 33.12 54.59
CA SER A 67 29.03 34.35 55.19
C SER A 67 28.93 35.57 54.26
N MET A 68 28.50 35.40 53.01
CA MET A 68 28.43 36.46 51.98
C MET A 68 27.00 36.98 51.72
N VAL A 69 25.96 36.23 52.11
CA VAL A 69 24.56 36.65 52.12
C VAL A 69 24.20 37.01 53.55
N GLY A 70 24.52 38.23 53.97
CA GLY A 70 24.15 38.73 55.28
C GLY A 70 22.64 38.60 55.53
N THR A 71 22.23 38.55 56.80
CA THR A 71 20.82 38.60 57.24
C THR A 71 19.91 37.43 56.86
N LEU A 72 20.31 36.20 57.19
CA LEU A 72 19.36 35.24 57.77
C LEU A 72 19.17 35.54 59.27
N LEU A 73 19.06 36.81 59.64
CA LEU A 73 19.03 37.29 61.02
C LEU A 73 18.08 38.46 61.06
N ASP A 74 16.82 38.22 61.42
CA ASP A 74 16.01 39.29 62.01
C ASP A 74 16.78 39.78 63.26
N PRO A 75 17.18 41.06 63.32
CA PRO A 75 17.92 41.58 64.47
C PRO A 75 17.15 41.47 65.80
N ASN A 76 15.85 41.15 65.76
CA ASN A 76 15.00 40.93 66.92
C ASN A 76 14.67 39.44 67.20
N ASP A 77 15.16 38.49 66.40
CA ASP A 77 14.99 37.04 66.62
C ASP A 77 16.34 36.38 66.97
N PRO A 78 16.61 36.11 68.27
CA PRO A 78 17.87 35.50 68.73
C PRO A 78 18.11 34.09 68.19
N SER A 79 17.09 33.41 67.65
CA SER A 79 17.20 32.01 67.19
C SER A 79 17.95 31.86 65.86
N GLN A 80 18.21 32.97 65.16
CA GLN A 80 18.88 32.94 63.85
C GLN A 80 20.33 33.45 63.91
N ALA A 81 20.86 33.78 65.10
CA ALA A 81 22.24 34.22 65.30
C ALA A 81 23.26 33.24 64.72
N PHE A 82 24.37 33.78 64.19
CA PHE A 82 25.49 32.97 63.71
C PHE A 82 25.83 31.90 64.76
N PRO A 83 25.80 30.61 64.42
CA PRO A 83 26.24 29.59 65.35
C PRO A 83 27.72 29.82 65.64
N GLU A 84 28.09 29.91 66.92
CA GLU A 84 29.45 30.17 67.40
C GLU A 84 30.48 29.09 66.98
N LYS A 85 30.02 28.00 66.34
CA LYS A 85 30.86 26.90 65.87
C LYS A 85 30.97 26.88 64.34
N PRO A 86 32.19 26.84 63.78
CA PRO A 86 32.38 26.56 62.35
C PRO A 86 31.77 25.19 62.01
N GLY A 87 30.71 25.17 61.20
CA GLY A 87 30.12 23.93 60.66
C GLY A 87 28.65 23.65 60.99
N ASP A 88 27.96 24.50 61.75
CA ASP A 88 26.52 24.33 61.97
C ASP A 88 25.71 24.79 60.73
N THR A 89 24.86 23.90 60.22
CA THR A 89 24.19 24.01 58.92
C THR A 89 22.67 24.15 58.99
N THR A 90 22.15 24.36 60.19
CA THR A 90 20.73 24.29 60.54
C THR A 90 19.78 25.28 59.84
N LEU A 91 20.29 26.33 59.18
CA LEU A 91 19.47 27.29 58.42
C LEU A 91 19.41 27.06 56.90
N LEU A 92 20.16 26.10 56.33
CA LEU A 92 19.96 25.68 54.94
C LEU A 92 19.21 24.35 54.90
N LYS A 93 17.89 24.39 54.70
CA LYS A 93 17.17 23.20 54.23
C LYS A 93 17.52 22.96 52.76
N GLY A 94 18.48 22.07 52.50
CA GLY A 94 18.69 21.46 51.19
C GLY A 94 20.14 21.03 50.91
N ASP A 95 20.28 19.91 50.17
CA ASP A 95 21.55 19.38 49.65
C ASP A 95 22.17 20.35 48.63
N GLU A 96 22.84 21.42 49.09
CA GLU A 96 23.56 22.30 48.20
C GLU A 96 24.85 21.64 47.69
N PRO A 97 25.13 21.65 46.38
CA PRO A 97 26.38 21.13 45.84
C PRO A 97 27.57 21.93 46.38
N ALA A 98 28.69 21.21 46.58
CA ALA A 98 29.93 21.76 47.13
C ALA A 98 30.43 22.97 46.34
N THR A 99 30.29 22.95 45.02
CA THR A 99 30.62 24.07 44.13
C THR A 99 29.36 24.53 43.38
N ARG A 100 29.31 25.82 43.02
CA ARG A 100 28.25 26.41 42.21
C ARG A 100 28.87 27.28 41.11
N PRO A 101 29.47 26.67 40.07
CA PRO A 101 30.14 27.42 39.00
C PRO A 101 29.28 28.53 38.38
N GLY A 102 27.96 28.34 38.32
CA GLY A 102 27.00 29.34 37.81
C GLY A 102 26.80 30.60 38.67
N LEU A 103 27.42 30.70 39.85
CA LEU A 103 27.46 31.96 40.62
C LEU A 103 28.48 32.95 40.08
N PHE A 104 29.47 32.48 39.32
CA PHE A 104 30.44 33.33 38.66
C PHE A 104 29.83 33.94 37.40
N VAL A 105 29.97 35.25 37.25
CA VAL A 105 29.50 36.04 36.12
C VAL A 105 30.64 36.92 35.65
N ALA A 106 31.19 36.63 34.47
CA ALA A 106 32.25 37.44 33.89
C ALA A 106 31.82 38.91 33.73
N HIS A 107 32.77 39.84 33.81
CA HIS A 107 32.49 41.28 33.72
C HIS A 107 31.83 41.69 32.40
N ASP A 108 32.08 40.93 31.34
CA ASP A 108 31.55 41.10 29.99
C ASP A 108 30.39 40.14 29.66
N ALA A 109 29.81 39.48 30.67
CA ALA A 109 28.78 38.45 30.47
C ALA A 109 27.54 38.92 29.71
N LEU A 110 27.23 40.22 29.70
CA LEU A 110 26.12 40.81 28.93
C LEU A 110 26.58 41.45 27.61
N ALA A 111 27.89 41.55 27.32
CA ALA A 111 28.39 42.33 26.19
C ALA A 111 27.88 41.84 24.83
N GLY A 112 27.66 40.53 24.69
CA GLY A 112 27.09 39.89 23.49
C GLY A 112 25.56 39.81 23.48
N SER A 113 24.89 40.30 24.52
CA SER A 113 23.44 40.18 24.71
C SER A 113 22.68 41.33 24.05
N VAL A 114 21.43 41.07 23.67
CA VAL A 114 20.47 42.13 23.31
C VAL A 114 20.13 43.03 24.50
N HIS A 115 20.38 42.54 25.72
CA HIS A 115 20.19 43.27 26.97
C HIS A 115 21.48 43.94 27.48
N ARG A 116 22.50 44.13 26.64
CA ARG A 116 23.80 44.70 27.06
C ARG A 116 23.70 46.07 27.75
N GLU A 117 22.64 46.82 27.48
CA GLU A 117 22.41 48.13 28.10
C GLU A 117 21.71 48.03 29.47
N ASN A 118 21.16 46.87 29.84
CA ASN A 118 20.47 46.70 31.12
C ASN A 118 21.46 46.60 32.29
N LYS A 119 21.06 47.12 33.46
CA LYS A 119 21.74 46.91 34.73
C LYS A 119 21.39 45.53 35.28
N CYS A 120 22.26 44.91 36.08
CA CYS A 120 22.02 43.57 36.64
C CYS A 120 20.71 43.52 37.45
N VAL A 121 20.39 44.61 38.16
CA VAL A 121 19.18 44.74 39.00
C VAL A 121 17.89 44.94 38.19
N ASP A 122 17.99 45.30 36.91
CA ASP A 122 16.82 45.41 36.03
C ASP A 122 16.25 44.01 35.69
N CYS A 123 17.09 42.97 35.77
CA CYS A 123 16.68 41.57 35.65
C CYS A 123 16.60 40.87 37.01
N HIS A 124 17.40 41.30 37.99
CA HIS A 124 17.45 40.75 39.34
C HIS A 124 17.01 41.79 40.37
N GLU A 125 15.72 42.15 40.36
CA GLU A 125 15.17 43.20 41.24
C GLU A 125 15.48 42.95 42.73
N ASP A 126 15.43 41.68 43.18
CA ASP A 126 15.75 41.31 44.56
C ASP A 126 17.20 41.64 44.95
N ALA A 127 18.12 41.70 43.98
CA ALA A 127 19.51 42.07 44.18
C ALA A 127 19.72 43.58 44.33
N ALA A 128 18.67 44.41 44.13
CA ALA A 128 18.73 45.84 44.40
C ALA A 128 18.95 46.14 45.89
N LYS A 129 18.48 45.25 46.78
CA LYS A 129 18.71 45.31 48.22
C LYS A 129 19.81 44.31 48.60
N LEU A 130 20.86 44.79 49.26
CA LEU A 130 21.91 43.94 49.82
C LEU A 130 21.80 43.92 51.35
N PRO A 131 21.99 42.76 51.98
CA PRO A 131 22.17 41.43 51.35
C PRO A 131 20.85 40.92 50.72
N HIS A 132 20.98 40.19 49.61
CA HIS A 132 19.84 39.66 48.85
C HIS A 132 19.60 38.18 49.15
N GLU A 133 18.40 37.70 48.84
CA GLU A 133 18.06 36.29 48.99
C GLU A 133 19.00 35.37 48.18
N PRO A 134 19.35 34.16 48.68
CA PRO A 134 20.23 33.21 47.96
C PRO A 134 19.68 32.75 46.61
N LYS A 135 18.36 32.84 46.41
CA LYS A 135 17.67 32.56 45.15
C LYS A 135 17.01 33.84 44.65
N LEU A 136 17.60 34.44 43.63
CA LEU A 136 17.05 35.62 42.98
C LEU A 136 15.82 35.25 42.14
N ASN A 137 14.82 36.13 42.14
CA ASN A 137 13.70 36.02 41.22
C ASN A 137 14.20 36.16 39.77
N THR A 138 13.84 35.18 38.95
CA THR A 138 14.16 35.15 37.51
C THR A 138 12.95 35.47 36.63
N LYS A 139 11.82 35.86 37.24
CA LYS A 139 10.56 36.19 36.54
C LYS A 139 10.51 37.64 36.05
N THR A 140 11.46 38.48 36.41
CA THR A 140 11.52 39.92 36.13
C THR A 140 11.42 40.24 34.64
N CYS A 141 12.07 39.43 33.79
CA CYS A 141 12.01 39.59 32.34
C CYS A 141 10.57 39.52 31.80
N ALA A 142 9.73 38.72 32.46
CA ALA A 142 8.36 38.44 32.06
C ALA A 142 7.41 39.56 32.52
N THR A 143 7.53 40.01 33.77
CA THR A 143 6.57 40.95 34.37
C THR A 143 6.76 42.41 33.97
N SER A 144 7.98 42.82 33.61
CA SER A 144 8.31 44.24 33.38
C SER A 144 8.58 44.58 31.91
N CYS A 145 9.12 43.65 31.12
CA CYS A 145 9.59 43.92 29.74
C CYS A 145 8.95 43.03 28.65
N HIS A 146 8.67 41.75 28.93
CA HIS A 146 8.10 40.80 27.97
C HIS A 146 6.67 40.36 28.34
N THR A 147 5.81 41.34 28.67
CA THR A 147 4.45 41.13 29.19
C THR A 147 3.61 40.16 28.36
N LYS A 148 3.63 40.28 27.03
CA LYS A 148 2.89 39.35 26.13
C LYS A 148 3.34 37.89 26.27
N ALA A 149 4.64 37.64 26.37
CA ALA A 149 5.16 36.28 26.55
C ALA A 149 4.86 35.77 27.97
N ALA A 150 4.91 36.67 28.96
CA ALA A 150 4.59 36.39 30.35
C ALA A 150 3.13 36.05 30.61
N GLU A 151 2.21 36.64 29.83
CA GLU A 151 0.79 36.30 29.86
C GLU A 151 0.52 34.96 29.16
N ALA A 152 1.24 34.67 28.06
CA ALA A 152 1.06 33.44 27.30
C ALA A 152 1.63 32.19 27.99
N PHE A 153 2.84 32.30 28.57
CA PHE A 153 3.57 31.16 29.14
C PHE A 153 2.79 30.36 30.21
N PRO A 154 2.10 31.01 31.16
CA PRO A 154 1.31 30.34 32.18
C PRO A 154 0.17 29.47 31.65
N SER A 155 -0.26 29.68 30.41
CA SER A 155 -1.36 28.93 29.81
C SER A 155 -0.93 27.57 29.23
N GLY A 156 0.37 27.35 29.03
CA GLY A 156 0.92 26.16 28.37
C GLY A 156 1.31 25.01 29.31
N ALA A 157 1.43 23.81 28.75
CA ALA A 157 1.82 22.59 29.44
C ALA A 157 3.24 22.66 30.05
N HIS A 158 4.14 23.45 29.45
CA HIS A 158 5.48 23.72 29.97
C HIS A 158 5.43 24.42 31.34
N TYR A 159 4.54 25.40 31.51
CA TYR A 159 4.36 26.05 32.81
C TYR A 159 3.67 25.14 33.82
N GLU A 160 2.72 24.31 33.39
CA GLU A 160 2.12 23.31 34.27
C GLU A 160 3.16 22.30 34.80
N ALA A 161 4.15 21.91 33.98
CA ALA A 161 5.27 21.11 34.45
C ALA A 161 6.12 21.86 35.50
N LEU A 162 6.40 23.14 35.25
CA LEU A 162 7.12 24.00 36.20
C LEU A 162 6.37 24.13 37.54
N LYS A 163 5.04 24.30 37.50
CA LYS A 163 4.17 24.39 38.68
C LYS A 163 4.14 23.10 39.49
N ARG A 164 4.29 21.94 38.83
CA ARG A 164 4.43 20.63 39.48
C ARG A 164 5.82 20.37 40.06
N GLY A 165 6.76 21.32 39.93
CA GLY A 165 8.11 21.19 40.45
C GLY A 165 8.99 20.23 39.64
N ASP A 166 8.65 19.99 38.35
CA ASP A 166 9.52 19.21 37.47
C ASP A 166 10.83 19.97 37.23
N SER A 167 11.94 19.39 37.68
CA SER A 167 13.27 20.01 37.58
C SER A 167 13.77 20.15 36.14
N LEU A 168 13.15 19.44 35.20
CA LEU A 168 13.45 19.51 33.77
C LEU A 168 12.47 20.44 33.02
N ALA A 169 11.48 21.04 33.69
CA ALA A 169 10.55 21.95 33.04
C ALA A 169 11.27 23.16 32.43
N PRO A 170 10.95 23.54 31.18
CA PRO A 170 11.60 24.68 30.54
C PRO A 170 11.20 26.00 31.21
N THR A 171 12.14 26.94 31.19
CA THR A 171 12.00 28.32 31.68
C THR A 171 12.40 29.28 30.56
N CYS A 172 12.14 30.57 30.75
CA CYS A 172 12.58 31.60 29.81
C CYS A 172 14.09 31.48 29.53
N ALA A 173 14.90 31.26 30.58
CA ALA A 173 16.34 31.15 30.48
C ALA A 173 16.83 29.86 29.83
N SER A 174 16.13 28.73 30.01
CA SER A 174 16.51 27.48 29.32
C SER A 174 16.21 27.54 27.82
N CYS A 175 15.30 28.42 27.40
CA CYS A 175 14.91 28.58 26.01
C CYS A 175 15.67 29.72 25.30
N HIS A 176 15.89 30.86 25.96
CA HIS A 176 16.52 32.05 25.37
C HIS A 176 17.98 32.27 25.79
N GLY A 177 18.44 31.56 26.84
CA GLY A 177 19.72 31.82 27.50
C GLY A 177 19.59 32.72 28.72
N GLY A 178 20.69 32.88 29.46
CA GLY A 178 20.79 33.74 30.65
C GLY A 178 21.42 35.09 30.34
N HIS A 179 22.70 35.29 30.65
CA HIS A 179 23.39 36.55 30.35
C HIS A 179 23.76 36.73 28.87
N GLN A 180 23.81 35.65 28.08
CA GLN A 180 24.18 35.69 26.66
C GLN A 180 22.97 35.58 25.72
N ILE A 181 21.85 36.24 26.06
CA ILE A 181 20.63 36.22 25.24
C ILE A 181 20.86 37.02 23.95
N VAL A 182 20.77 36.36 22.81
CA VAL A 182 20.84 37.00 21.49
C VAL A 182 19.46 37.05 20.83
N ALA A 183 19.29 37.96 19.87
CA ALA A 183 18.02 38.13 19.15
C ALA A 183 17.60 36.82 18.47
N VAL A 184 16.30 36.50 18.44
CA VAL A 184 15.79 35.27 17.80
C VAL A 184 16.04 35.21 16.29
N SER A 185 16.31 36.36 15.66
CA SER A 185 16.72 36.47 14.26
C SER A 185 18.21 36.20 14.04
N ASP A 186 19.03 36.19 15.10
CA ASP A 186 20.45 35.87 15.00
C ASP A 186 20.62 34.35 14.91
N THR A 187 21.41 33.90 13.93
CA THR A 187 21.76 32.49 13.71
C THR A 187 22.43 31.80 14.90
N LYS A 188 22.99 32.53 15.86
CA LYS A 188 23.57 32.00 17.10
C LYS A 188 22.53 31.76 18.20
N SER A 189 21.30 32.26 18.02
CA SER A 189 20.23 32.10 19.02
C SER A 189 19.76 30.65 19.09
N PRO A 190 19.59 30.06 20.28
CA PRO A 190 18.93 28.76 20.43
C PRO A 190 17.50 28.75 19.86
N GLN A 191 16.84 29.91 19.81
CA GLN A 191 15.49 30.09 19.27
C GLN A 191 15.47 30.47 17.78
N HIS A 192 16.63 30.61 17.14
CA HIS A 192 16.67 30.83 15.70
C HIS A 192 15.96 29.67 14.99
N ARG A 193 15.30 29.94 13.86
CA ARG A 193 14.49 28.93 13.16
C ARG A 193 15.29 27.69 12.72
N LEU A 194 16.60 27.84 12.52
CA LEU A 194 17.52 26.72 12.22
C LEU A 194 17.93 25.91 13.46
N ASN A 195 17.78 26.48 14.66
CA ASN A 195 18.29 25.92 15.91
C ASN A 195 17.16 25.43 16.85
N SER A 196 15.97 26.03 16.76
CA SER A 196 14.86 25.77 17.68
C SER A 196 14.40 24.32 17.67
N ILE A 197 14.51 23.62 16.54
CA ILE A 197 14.19 22.18 16.44
C ILE A 197 15.12 21.37 17.36
N PHE A 198 16.42 21.65 17.36
CA PHE A 198 17.40 20.96 18.20
C PHE A 198 17.16 21.28 19.67
N LEU A 199 16.86 22.54 20.00
CA LEU A 199 16.51 22.94 21.36
C LEU A 199 15.29 22.16 21.89
N CYS A 200 14.21 22.10 21.10
CA CYS A 200 13.03 21.32 21.46
C CYS A 200 13.40 19.83 21.58
N ALA A 201 14.16 19.30 20.63
CA ALA A 201 14.52 17.89 20.57
C ALA A 201 15.36 17.44 21.77
N GLU A 202 16.43 18.17 22.09
CA GLU A 202 17.33 17.86 23.21
C GLU A 202 16.62 17.90 24.56
N CYS A 203 15.70 18.86 24.75
CA CYS A 203 14.89 18.92 25.96
C CYS A 203 13.93 17.72 26.02
N HIS A 204 13.13 17.50 24.97
CA HIS A 204 12.15 16.41 24.93
C HIS A 204 12.78 15.00 24.93
N GLU A 205 14.01 14.85 24.44
CA GLU A 205 14.77 13.60 24.54
C GLU A 205 15.18 13.28 25.98
N LYS A 206 15.37 14.29 26.84
CA LYS A 206 15.69 14.08 28.28
C LYS A 206 14.46 13.72 29.10
N HIS A 207 13.25 14.03 28.61
CA HIS A 207 11.97 13.65 29.22
C HIS A 207 11.52 12.25 28.75
N LEU A 208 12.25 11.20 29.16
CA LEU A 208 12.04 9.79 28.75
C LEU A 208 11.05 8.99 29.62
N LYS A 209 10.58 9.54 30.75
CA LYS A 209 9.57 8.83 31.54
C LYS A 209 8.27 8.86 30.75
N ASP A 210 7.80 7.68 30.35
CA ASP A 210 6.48 7.45 29.79
C ASP A 210 5.48 8.28 30.57
N THR A 211 4.98 9.33 29.95
CA THR A 211 3.84 10.03 30.53
C THR A 211 2.68 9.04 30.58
N PRO A 212 1.72 9.18 31.50
CA PRO A 212 0.56 8.28 31.63
C PRO A 212 -0.32 8.10 30.37
N SER A 213 0.04 8.74 29.25
CA SER A 213 -0.67 8.80 27.97
C SER A 213 0.08 8.17 26.78
N GLY A 214 1.28 7.59 26.97
CA GLY A 214 2.05 6.96 25.87
C GLY A 214 2.81 7.93 24.96
N TYR A 215 3.08 9.15 25.43
CA TYR A 215 3.85 10.16 24.70
C TYR A 215 5.30 9.73 24.47
N ALA A 216 5.70 9.53 23.21
CA ALA A 216 7.05 9.15 22.79
C ALA A 216 7.76 10.31 22.03
N PRO A 217 8.29 11.32 22.74
CA PRO A 217 8.84 12.53 22.14
C PRO A 217 9.92 12.25 21.08
N ARG A 218 10.84 11.33 21.37
CA ARG A 218 11.92 10.92 20.43
C ARG A 218 11.38 10.49 19.06
N LYS A 219 10.32 9.68 19.04
CA LYS A 219 9.71 9.19 17.79
C LYS A 219 9.09 10.32 16.96
N HIS A 220 8.46 11.29 17.61
CA HIS A 220 7.84 12.43 16.92
C HIS A 220 8.88 13.39 16.34
N ILE A 221 9.98 13.63 17.07
CA ILE A 221 11.12 14.41 16.59
C ILE A 221 11.73 13.74 15.36
N GLU A 222 12.01 12.43 15.45
CA GLU A 222 12.57 11.64 14.35
C GLU A 222 11.65 11.69 13.12
N ALA A 223 10.36 11.45 13.29
CA ALA A 223 9.37 11.57 12.22
C ALA A 223 9.39 12.97 11.59
N TYR A 224 9.39 14.03 12.41
CA TYR A 224 9.43 15.41 11.94
C TYR A 224 10.66 15.69 11.09
N LEU A 225 11.85 15.26 11.54
CA LEU A 225 13.09 15.43 10.78
C LEU A 225 13.05 14.72 9.42
N HIS A 226 12.28 13.63 9.29
CA HIS A 226 12.07 12.91 8.03
C HIS A 226 10.93 13.48 7.16
N SER A 227 10.08 14.34 7.72
CA SER A 227 9.01 15.02 6.99
C SER A 227 9.53 16.03 5.97
N ALA A 228 8.65 16.47 5.06
CA ALA A 228 8.96 17.55 4.12
C ALA A 228 9.43 18.84 4.82
N HIS A 229 8.81 19.22 5.93
CA HIS A 229 9.19 20.43 6.69
C HIS A 229 10.54 20.28 7.40
N GLY A 230 10.77 19.15 8.08
CA GLY A 230 12.02 18.88 8.75
C GLY A 230 13.21 18.86 7.80
N LYS A 231 13.06 18.21 6.63
CA LYS A 231 14.10 18.22 5.58
C LYS A 231 14.35 19.62 5.03
N ALA A 232 13.30 20.42 4.82
CA ALA A 232 13.45 21.79 4.34
C ALA A 232 14.29 22.65 5.30
N ILE A 233 14.08 22.54 6.61
CA ILE A 233 14.87 23.29 7.59
C ILE A 233 16.25 22.65 7.79
N ALA A 234 16.30 21.37 8.18
CA ALA A 234 17.53 20.73 8.66
C ALA A 234 18.51 20.36 7.53
N GLN A 235 18.03 20.08 6.31
CA GLN A 235 18.89 19.70 5.19
C GLN A 235 19.06 20.82 4.17
N SER A 236 17.99 21.58 3.90
CA SER A 236 18.02 22.65 2.87
C SER A 236 18.27 24.05 3.45
N GLY A 237 18.26 24.23 4.78
CA GLY A 237 18.48 25.53 5.42
C GLY A 237 17.37 26.55 5.19
N LEU A 238 16.17 26.11 4.77
CA LEU A 238 15.07 26.99 4.40
C LEU A 238 14.34 27.53 5.63
N VAL A 239 14.76 28.71 6.11
CA VAL A 239 14.16 29.36 7.30
C VAL A 239 12.67 29.68 7.19
N ALA A 240 12.12 29.70 5.98
CA ALA A 240 10.69 29.90 5.74
C ALA A 240 9.83 28.66 6.05
N ALA A 241 10.43 27.47 6.16
CA ALA A 241 9.70 26.28 6.54
C ALA A 241 9.25 26.35 8.02
N PRO A 242 8.15 25.69 8.39
CA PRO A 242 7.63 25.70 9.76
C PRO A 242 8.46 24.81 10.68
N THR A 243 8.63 25.24 11.93
CA THR A 243 9.28 24.57 13.06
C THR A 243 8.21 24.08 14.06
N CYS A 244 8.64 23.41 15.14
CA CYS A 244 7.75 22.98 16.22
C CYS A 244 6.88 24.14 16.76
N ALA A 245 7.47 25.32 16.93
CA ALA A 245 6.81 26.49 17.50
C ALA A 245 5.74 27.11 16.59
N ASP A 246 5.87 26.97 15.26
CA ASP A 246 4.88 27.50 14.31
C ASP A 246 3.55 26.72 14.39
N CYS A 247 3.64 25.43 14.71
CA CYS A 247 2.48 24.55 14.92
C CYS A 247 2.01 24.56 16.39
N HIS A 248 2.91 24.35 17.34
CA HIS A 248 2.55 24.15 18.75
C HIS A 248 2.47 25.43 19.60
N SER A 249 2.77 26.61 19.03
CA SER A 249 3.06 27.86 19.74
C SER A 249 4.46 27.90 20.37
N ALA A 250 5.09 29.08 20.35
CA ALA A 250 6.40 29.29 20.98
C ALA A 250 6.31 29.42 22.52
N HIS A 251 5.26 30.08 23.01
CA HIS A 251 5.11 30.42 24.43
C HIS A 251 3.86 29.80 25.07
N ALA A 252 2.87 29.33 24.30
CA ALA A 252 1.64 28.73 24.83
C ALA A 252 1.45 27.31 24.29
N VAL A 253 2.39 26.41 24.61
CA VAL A 253 2.36 25.02 24.14
C VAL A 253 1.25 24.26 24.86
N HIS A 254 0.11 24.08 24.20
CA HIS A 254 -1.02 23.32 24.75
C HIS A 254 -1.00 21.86 24.28
N PRO A 255 -1.52 20.91 25.08
CA PRO A 255 -1.77 19.54 24.62
C PRO A 255 -2.67 19.53 23.38
N VAL A 256 -2.51 18.54 22.50
CA VAL A 256 -3.32 18.42 21.26
C VAL A 256 -4.82 18.34 21.55
N SER A 257 -5.21 17.78 22.70
CA SER A 257 -6.61 17.68 23.13
C SER A 257 -7.21 19.00 23.61
N ASP A 258 -6.40 20.02 23.91
CA ASP A 258 -6.88 21.33 24.36
C ASP A 258 -7.47 22.10 23.17
N PRO A 259 -8.74 22.58 23.23
CA PRO A 259 -9.35 23.39 22.18
C PRO A 259 -8.60 24.68 21.85
N ARG A 260 -7.75 25.19 22.74
CA ARG A 260 -6.90 26.37 22.51
C ARG A 260 -5.63 26.03 21.73
N SER A 261 -5.29 24.74 21.62
CA SER A 261 -4.10 24.30 20.91
C SER A 261 -4.23 24.56 19.41
N PRO A 262 -3.26 25.20 18.74
CA PRO A 262 -3.34 25.39 17.29
C PRO A 262 -3.30 24.06 16.52
N VAL A 263 -2.74 23.00 17.12
CA VAL A 263 -2.72 21.64 16.56
C VAL A 263 -3.90 20.77 17.00
N ASN A 264 -4.88 21.33 17.71
CA ASN A 264 -6.14 20.63 17.96
C ASN A 264 -6.82 20.32 16.62
N HIS A 265 -7.50 19.17 16.54
CA HIS A 265 -8.21 18.74 15.33
C HIS A 265 -9.13 19.84 14.75
N ALA A 266 -9.84 20.59 15.61
CA ALA A 266 -10.71 21.68 15.19
C ALA A 266 -9.99 22.92 14.63
N ASN A 267 -8.68 23.07 14.92
CA ASN A 267 -7.89 24.26 14.57
C ASN A 267 -6.81 23.97 13.52
N VAL A 268 -6.48 22.70 13.29
CA VAL A 268 -5.26 22.32 12.56
C VAL A 268 -5.25 22.80 11.11
N TYR A 269 -6.42 22.88 10.46
CA TYR A 269 -6.52 23.38 9.09
C TYR A 269 -6.20 24.88 9.01
N GLU A 270 -6.57 25.68 10.01
CA GLU A 270 -6.14 27.09 10.10
C GLU A 270 -4.64 27.19 10.38
N THR A 271 -4.08 26.31 11.22
CA THR A 271 -2.64 26.27 11.51
C THR A 271 -1.82 25.96 10.27
N CYS A 272 -2.18 24.92 9.50
CA CYS A 272 -1.55 24.64 8.22
C CYS A 272 -1.77 25.78 7.21
N GLY A 273 -2.95 26.38 7.24
CA GLY A 273 -3.36 27.46 6.35
C GLY A 273 -2.62 28.77 6.55
N ARG A 274 -1.91 28.98 7.66
CA ARG A 274 -1.02 30.14 7.86
C ARG A 274 0.06 30.24 6.77
N CYS A 275 0.56 29.08 6.33
CA CYS A 275 1.54 29.00 5.23
C CYS A 275 0.88 28.50 3.93
N HIS A 276 -0.07 27.57 4.01
CA HIS A 276 -0.77 26.98 2.86
C HIS A 276 -2.10 27.70 2.55
N VAL A 277 -2.07 29.03 2.48
CA VAL A 277 -3.28 29.88 2.35
C VAL A 277 -4.13 29.47 1.14
N GLY A 278 -3.50 29.23 -0.02
CA GLY A 278 -4.22 28.82 -1.23
C GLY A 278 -4.95 27.48 -1.06
N ILE A 279 -4.33 26.51 -0.38
CA ILE A 279 -4.95 25.21 -0.09
C ILE A 279 -6.09 25.37 0.91
N LEU A 280 -5.91 26.15 1.97
CA LEU A 280 -6.96 26.44 2.94
C LEU A 280 -8.19 27.03 2.28
N ASN A 281 -8.01 27.97 1.34
CA ASN A 281 -9.11 28.61 0.63
C ASN A 281 -9.92 27.62 -0.22
N ILE A 282 -9.26 26.61 -0.81
CA ILE A 282 -9.93 25.53 -1.56
C ILE A 282 -10.62 24.57 -0.58
N TYR A 283 -9.91 24.14 0.47
CA TYR A 283 -10.42 23.24 1.50
C TYR A 283 -11.70 23.77 2.15
N LYS A 284 -11.76 25.05 2.52
CA LYS A 284 -12.95 25.69 3.09
C LYS A 284 -14.18 25.62 2.18
N GLN A 285 -13.99 25.49 0.87
CA GLN A 285 -15.07 25.36 -0.11
C GLN A 285 -15.48 23.90 -0.34
N SER A 286 -14.65 22.93 0.05
CA SER A 286 -14.97 21.51 -0.02
C SER A 286 -16.03 21.11 1.00
N TYR A 287 -16.66 19.96 0.78
CA TYR A 287 -17.62 19.39 1.71
C TYR A 287 -16.98 19.08 3.07
N HIS A 288 -15.75 18.55 3.08
CA HIS A 288 -15.03 18.27 4.33
C HIS A 288 -14.76 19.56 5.12
N GLY A 289 -14.30 20.62 4.44
CA GLY A 289 -14.07 21.92 5.08
C GLY A 289 -15.36 22.59 5.58
N GLN A 290 -16.47 22.46 4.84
CA GLN A 290 -17.78 22.93 5.30
C GLN A 290 -18.23 22.20 6.58
N LEU A 291 -18.12 20.88 6.62
CA LEU A 291 -18.45 20.09 7.82
C LEU A 291 -17.55 20.46 9.01
N ALA A 292 -16.25 20.70 8.77
CA ALA A 292 -15.33 21.13 9.81
C ALA A 292 -15.70 22.53 10.34
N ALA A 293 -16.09 23.45 9.47
CA ALA A 293 -16.55 24.78 9.86
C ALA A 293 -17.88 24.76 10.66
N GLU A 294 -18.74 23.77 10.41
CA GLU A 294 -19.93 23.50 11.22
C GLU A 294 -19.62 22.89 12.60
N GLY A 295 -18.35 22.57 12.89
CA GLY A 295 -17.91 22.00 14.16
C GLY A 295 -18.17 20.50 14.29
N LYS A 296 -18.42 19.78 13.19
CA LYS A 296 -18.58 18.32 13.20
C LYS A 296 -17.24 17.65 13.42
N LYS A 297 -17.12 16.86 14.49
CA LYS A 297 -15.86 16.22 14.90
C LYS A 297 -15.40 15.13 13.93
N GLU A 298 -16.34 14.56 13.18
CA GLU A 298 -16.09 13.53 12.18
C GLU A 298 -15.58 14.11 10.84
N ALA A 299 -15.59 15.44 10.69
CA ALA A 299 -15.10 16.08 9.48
C ALA A 299 -13.59 15.88 9.34
N PRO A 300 -13.11 15.29 8.24
CA PRO A 300 -11.69 15.06 8.07
C PRO A 300 -10.96 16.38 7.82
N VAL A 301 -9.88 16.63 8.55
CA VAL A 301 -9.02 17.80 8.43
C VAL A 301 -7.68 17.42 7.80
N CYS A 302 -6.77 18.39 7.66
CA CYS A 302 -5.46 18.19 7.04
C CYS A 302 -4.73 16.95 7.60
N THR A 303 -4.81 16.72 8.92
CA THR A 303 -4.08 15.64 9.59
C THR A 303 -4.66 14.23 9.36
N ASP A 304 -5.89 14.13 8.86
CA ASP A 304 -6.51 12.84 8.55
C ASP A 304 -6.00 12.28 7.22
N CYS A 305 -5.59 13.17 6.31
CA CYS A 305 -5.01 12.82 5.01
C CYS A 305 -3.48 12.94 5.00
N HIS A 306 -2.91 13.93 5.69
CA HIS A 306 -1.46 14.12 5.87
C HIS A 306 -1.10 13.82 7.32
N THR A 307 -0.13 12.95 7.60
CA THR A 307 0.33 12.77 9.00
C THR A 307 0.95 14.07 9.53
N ALA A 308 0.84 14.39 10.82
CA ALA A 308 1.32 15.70 11.33
C ALA A 308 2.85 15.81 11.40
N HIS A 309 3.51 14.76 11.90
CA HIS A 309 4.97 14.74 12.07
C HIS A 309 5.69 13.96 10.96
N GLU A 310 5.01 13.14 10.16
CA GLU A 310 5.64 12.36 9.09
C GLU A 310 5.11 12.79 7.72
N ILE A 311 4.91 14.09 7.51
CA ILE A 311 4.28 14.63 6.30
C ILE A 311 5.07 14.18 5.06
N ILE A 312 4.50 13.24 4.31
CA ILE A 312 4.99 12.79 3.00
C ILE A 312 4.53 13.79 1.94
N GLN A 313 5.41 14.12 1.00
CA GLN A 313 5.02 14.98 -0.12
C GLN A 313 3.94 14.30 -0.99
N PRO A 314 2.92 15.04 -1.47
CA PRO A 314 1.81 14.45 -2.21
C PRO A 314 2.19 13.80 -3.55
N ASP A 315 3.32 14.21 -4.13
CA ASP A 315 3.85 13.71 -5.42
C ASP A 315 4.53 12.34 -5.30
N GLN A 316 4.78 11.88 -4.07
CA GLN A 316 5.42 10.60 -3.82
C GLN A 316 4.44 9.45 -4.10
N VAL A 317 4.96 8.39 -4.73
CA VAL A 317 4.23 7.14 -4.97
C VAL A 317 3.61 6.61 -3.68
N ALA A 318 4.36 6.64 -2.57
CA ALA A 318 3.88 6.19 -1.26
C ALA A 318 2.61 6.94 -0.80
N PHE A 319 2.49 8.23 -1.13
CA PHE A 319 1.28 8.99 -0.80
C PHE A 319 0.08 8.48 -1.58
N LYS A 320 0.25 8.18 -2.87
CA LYS A 320 -0.83 7.65 -3.73
C LYS A 320 -1.25 6.23 -3.33
N LEU A 321 -0.31 5.34 -3.05
CA LEU A 321 -0.61 3.97 -2.63
C LEU A 321 -1.40 3.93 -1.31
N ALA A 322 -1.08 4.81 -0.37
CA ALA A 322 -1.80 4.91 0.91
C ALA A 322 -3.17 5.64 0.83
N SER A 323 -3.61 6.08 -0.35
CA SER A 323 -4.86 6.83 -0.50
C SER A 323 -6.11 6.04 -0.13
N GLY A 324 -6.12 4.73 -0.44
CA GLY A 324 -7.22 3.83 -0.12
C GLY A 324 -7.46 3.73 1.38
N ASP A 325 -6.39 3.54 2.17
CA ASP A 325 -6.48 3.46 3.63
C ASP A 325 -6.92 4.77 4.27
N ARG A 326 -6.45 5.91 3.76
CA ARG A 326 -6.81 7.23 4.30
C ARG A 326 -8.31 7.53 4.12
N CYS A 327 -8.81 7.35 2.89
CA CYS A 327 -10.23 7.57 2.61
C CYS A 327 -11.09 6.50 3.31
N GLY A 328 -10.59 5.26 3.35
CA GLY A 328 -11.26 4.09 3.91
C GLY A 328 -11.48 4.14 5.42
N LYS A 329 -10.75 4.98 6.17
CA LYS A 329 -11.01 5.21 7.60
C LYS A 329 -12.44 5.68 7.87
N CYS A 330 -12.99 6.50 6.98
CA CYS A 330 -14.34 7.04 7.09
C CYS A 330 -15.30 6.49 6.02
N HIS A 331 -14.80 6.06 4.86
CA HIS A 331 -15.60 5.54 3.73
C HIS A 331 -15.43 4.02 3.55
N GLN A 332 -15.70 3.26 4.61
CA GLN A 332 -15.47 1.81 4.65
C GLN A 332 -16.26 1.05 3.58
N ASP A 333 -17.53 1.40 3.36
CA ASP A 333 -18.39 0.84 2.32
C ASP A 333 -17.79 1.06 0.91
N ARG A 334 -17.26 2.27 0.65
CA ARG A 334 -16.72 2.61 -0.67
C ARG A 334 -15.37 1.98 -0.94
N ILE A 335 -14.50 1.89 0.07
CA ILE A 335 -13.17 1.30 -0.12
C ILE A 335 -13.23 -0.20 -0.34
N GLU A 336 -14.17 -0.90 0.31
CA GLU A 336 -14.38 -2.34 0.12
C GLU A 336 -14.68 -2.66 -1.35
N HIS A 337 -15.67 -1.98 -1.93
CA HIS A 337 -16.05 -2.19 -3.32
C HIS A 337 -15.03 -1.61 -4.32
N TYR A 338 -14.35 -0.52 -3.97
CA TYR A 338 -13.28 0.03 -4.81
C TYR A 338 -12.12 -0.95 -4.96
N ARG A 339 -11.70 -1.60 -3.86
CA ARG A 339 -10.63 -2.61 -3.86
C ARG A 339 -10.94 -3.83 -4.70
N GLU A 340 -12.21 -4.09 -5.03
CA GLU A 340 -12.60 -5.17 -5.93
C GLU A 340 -12.50 -4.80 -7.42
N THR A 341 -12.34 -3.51 -7.75
CA THR A 341 -12.10 -3.05 -9.12
C THR A 341 -10.65 -3.26 -9.57
N PHE A 342 -10.39 -3.18 -10.87
CA PHE A 342 -9.02 -3.22 -11.39
C PHE A 342 -8.14 -2.10 -10.81
N HIS A 343 -8.65 -0.86 -10.72
CA HIS A 343 -7.90 0.25 -10.14
C HIS A 343 -7.52 -0.02 -8.68
N GLY A 344 -8.48 -0.49 -7.87
CA GLY A 344 -8.22 -0.83 -6.47
C GLY A 344 -7.20 -1.96 -6.30
N LYS A 345 -7.39 -3.08 -7.02
CA LYS A 345 -6.49 -4.24 -6.98
C LYS A 345 -5.06 -3.88 -7.40
N ALA A 346 -4.92 -3.15 -8.50
CA ALA A 346 -3.62 -2.75 -9.00
C ALA A 346 -2.92 -1.74 -8.08
N LEU A 347 -3.67 -0.83 -7.46
CA LEU A 347 -3.11 0.13 -6.49
C LEU A 347 -2.62 -0.59 -5.23
N GLU A 348 -3.39 -1.54 -4.69
CA GLU A 348 -2.98 -2.35 -3.53
C GLU A 348 -1.74 -3.19 -3.84
N LEU A 349 -1.62 -3.70 -5.07
CA LEU A 349 -0.42 -4.40 -5.57
C LEU A 349 0.73 -3.45 -5.96
N GLY A 350 0.64 -2.16 -5.63
CA GLY A 350 1.76 -1.22 -5.75
C GLY A 350 1.90 -0.52 -7.11
N LEU A 351 0.88 -0.52 -7.98
CA LEU A 351 0.92 0.21 -9.25
C LEU A 351 0.36 1.64 -9.09
N PRO A 352 1.19 2.71 -9.01
CA PRO A 352 0.70 4.08 -8.80
C PRO A 352 0.07 4.73 -10.04
N LYS A 353 0.24 4.14 -11.22
CA LYS A 353 -0.25 4.70 -12.49
C LYS A 353 -1.78 4.57 -12.66
N VAL A 354 -2.45 3.80 -11.81
CA VAL A 354 -3.91 3.68 -11.84
C VAL A 354 -4.56 4.82 -11.06
N ALA A 355 -5.86 5.04 -11.30
CA ALA A 355 -6.60 6.04 -10.53
C ALA A 355 -6.59 5.68 -9.03
N ALA A 356 -6.56 6.70 -8.18
CA ALA A 356 -6.82 6.65 -6.76
C ALA A 356 -8.14 7.40 -6.44
N CYS A 357 -8.63 7.31 -5.20
CA CYS A 357 -9.87 7.96 -4.79
C CYS A 357 -9.92 9.45 -5.16
N TYR A 358 -8.82 10.18 -4.91
CA TYR A 358 -8.74 11.62 -5.14
C TYR A 358 -8.59 12.00 -6.62
N ASP A 359 -8.14 11.08 -7.49
CA ASP A 359 -8.05 11.35 -8.94
C ASP A 359 -9.46 11.54 -9.52
N CYS A 360 -10.45 10.81 -8.99
CA CYS A 360 -11.85 10.89 -9.38
C CYS A 360 -12.62 11.96 -8.59
N HIS A 361 -12.46 12.01 -7.27
CA HIS A 361 -13.30 12.84 -6.39
C HIS A 361 -12.74 14.25 -6.12
N GLY A 362 -11.46 14.49 -6.38
CA GLY A 362 -10.74 15.67 -5.90
C GLY A 362 -9.96 15.39 -4.62
N HIS A 363 -9.17 16.37 -4.17
CA HIS A 363 -8.33 16.24 -2.97
C HIS A 363 -8.74 17.24 -1.88
N HIS A 364 -8.54 18.53 -2.14
CA HIS A 364 -8.90 19.64 -1.23
C HIS A 364 -10.20 20.33 -1.68
N ASP A 365 -10.73 19.96 -2.84
CA ASP A 365 -11.92 20.50 -3.51
C ASP A 365 -13.08 19.49 -3.55
N ILE A 366 -13.03 18.46 -2.69
CA ILE A 366 -13.99 17.34 -2.69
C ILE A 366 -15.39 17.86 -2.38
N VAL A 367 -16.35 17.56 -3.25
CA VAL A 367 -17.78 17.87 -3.10
C VAL A 367 -18.64 16.65 -3.45
N PRO A 368 -19.90 16.57 -3.00
CA PRO A 368 -20.78 15.46 -3.34
C PRO A 368 -20.94 15.31 -4.85
N ILE A 369 -21.09 14.07 -5.34
CA ILE A 369 -21.17 13.79 -6.79
C ILE A 369 -22.37 14.45 -7.50
N LYS A 370 -23.40 14.84 -6.73
CA LYS A 370 -24.58 15.55 -7.24
C LYS A 370 -24.38 17.06 -7.34
N ASP A 371 -23.29 17.58 -6.76
CA ASP A 371 -22.93 18.99 -6.85
C ASP A 371 -22.39 19.30 -8.26
N PRO A 372 -22.88 20.37 -8.93
CA PRO A 372 -22.36 20.79 -10.24
C PRO A 372 -20.85 21.07 -10.29
N LYS A 373 -20.21 21.38 -9.15
CA LYS A 373 -18.76 21.57 -9.05
C LYS A 373 -17.98 20.26 -8.99
N SER A 374 -18.66 19.13 -8.81
CA SER A 374 -18.00 17.82 -8.73
C SER A 374 -17.36 17.46 -10.06
N ARG A 375 -16.15 16.88 -10.00
CA ARG A 375 -15.45 16.29 -11.14
C ARG A 375 -16.21 15.11 -11.78
N LEU A 376 -17.24 14.61 -11.10
CA LEU A 376 -18.06 13.47 -11.53
C LEU A 376 -19.49 13.89 -11.91
N PHE A 377 -19.81 15.18 -11.92
CA PHE A 377 -21.15 15.67 -12.28
C PHE A 377 -21.31 15.80 -13.80
N GLY A 378 -22.37 15.20 -14.35
CA GLY A 378 -22.71 15.27 -15.78
C GLY A 378 -21.51 14.97 -16.69
N ASP A 379 -21.26 15.85 -17.65
CA ASP A 379 -20.19 15.69 -18.65
C ASP A 379 -18.77 15.83 -18.07
N ALA A 380 -18.61 16.37 -16.86
CA ALA A 380 -17.29 16.46 -16.20
C ALA A 380 -16.72 15.07 -15.92
N LYS A 381 -17.58 14.07 -15.68
CA LYS A 381 -17.19 12.68 -15.45
C LYS A 381 -16.36 12.13 -16.63
N LEU A 382 -16.74 12.46 -17.86
CA LEU A 382 -16.00 12.05 -19.05
C LEU A 382 -14.59 12.65 -19.08
N LYS A 383 -14.48 13.95 -18.80
CA LYS A 383 -13.18 14.64 -18.75
C LYS A 383 -12.27 14.03 -17.67
N THR A 384 -12.84 13.65 -16.53
CA THR A 384 -12.12 12.96 -15.46
C THR A 384 -11.58 11.60 -15.92
N CYS A 385 -12.40 10.78 -16.57
CA CYS A 385 -11.92 9.52 -17.16
C CYS A 385 -10.83 9.75 -18.22
N GLN A 386 -10.97 10.81 -19.04
CA GLN A 386 -10.04 11.13 -20.13
C GLN A 386 -8.64 11.59 -19.68
N GLN A 387 -8.45 11.89 -18.38
CA GLN A 387 -7.11 12.14 -17.83
C GLN A 387 -6.19 10.93 -17.98
N CYS A 388 -6.76 9.72 -17.87
CA CYS A 388 -6.03 8.44 -18.01
C CYS A 388 -6.49 7.62 -19.22
N HIS A 389 -7.70 7.86 -19.75
CA HIS A 389 -8.28 7.17 -20.91
C HIS A 389 -8.62 8.16 -22.03
N PRO A 390 -7.63 8.64 -22.80
CA PRO A 390 -7.80 9.78 -23.71
C PRO A 390 -8.87 9.58 -24.80
N THR A 391 -9.17 8.34 -25.16
CA THR A 391 -10.18 7.99 -26.18
C THR A 391 -11.50 7.51 -25.59
N ALA A 392 -11.69 7.65 -24.27
CA ALA A 392 -12.95 7.34 -23.60
C ALA A 392 -14.11 8.16 -24.17
N THR A 393 -15.28 7.52 -24.25
CA THR A 393 -16.53 8.11 -24.74
C THR A 393 -17.53 8.29 -23.59
N ALA A 394 -18.64 9.00 -23.80
CA ALA A 394 -19.66 9.17 -22.76
C ALA A 394 -20.14 7.82 -22.16
N LYS A 395 -20.35 6.80 -23.00
CA LYS A 395 -20.72 5.44 -22.57
C LYS A 395 -19.67 4.78 -21.67
N PHE A 396 -18.39 5.11 -21.84
CA PHE A 396 -17.32 4.60 -20.96
C PHE A 396 -17.57 5.01 -19.50
N THR A 397 -18.17 6.18 -19.28
CA THR A 397 -18.45 6.69 -17.94
C THR A 397 -19.55 5.92 -17.21
N ASP A 398 -20.29 5.02 -17.86
CA ASP A 398 -21.21 4.11 -17.18
C ASP A 398 -20.48 3.02 -16.38
N TYR A 399 -19.15 2.95 -16.46
CA TYR A 399 -18.34 2.11 -15.59
C TYR A 399 -18.60 2.43 -14.11
N ILE A 400 -18.78 1.37 -13.32
CA ILE A 400 -19.14 1.48 -11.91
C ILE A 400 -17.86 1.25 -11.07
N ALA A 401 -17.30 2.32 -10.53
CA ALA A 401 -16.04 2.29 -9.77
C ALA A 401 -16.18 1.80 -8.31
N HIS A 402 -17.41 1.76 -7.78
CA HIS A 402 -17.74 1.18 -6.48
C HIS A 402 -18.80 0.10 -6.66
N ALA A 403 -18.53 -0.85 -7.57
CA ALA A 403 -19.48 -1.88 -7.95
C ALA A 403 -19.69 -2.86 -6.78
N ASP A 404 -20.95 -3.08 -6.41
CA ASP A 404 -21.35 -4.06 -5.41
C ASP A 404 -22.26 -5.11 -6.05
N HIS A 405 -21.73 -6.31 -6.27
CA HIS A 405 -22.50 -7.42 -6.82
C HIS A 405 -23.36 -8.14 -5.76
N THR A 406 -23.35 -7.71 -4.49
CA THR A 406 -24.21 -8.28 -3.43
C THR A 406 -25.54 -7.51 -3.31
N ASN A 407 -25.56 -6.23 -3.66
CA ASN A 407 -26.76 -5.41 -3.65
C ASN A 407 -27.57 -5.56 -4.94
N ARG A 408 -28.59 -6.42 -4.87
CA ARG A 408 -29.53 -6.69 -5.97
C ARG A 408 -30.37 -5.47 -6.37
N GLU A 409 -30.70 -4.57 -5.44
CA GLU A 409 -31.59 -3.44 -5.72
C GLU A 409 -30.89 -2.38 -6.55
N LEU A 410 -29.64 -2.06 -6.21
CA LEU A 410 -28.85 -1.06 -6.92
C LEU A 410 -28.14 -1.63 -8.16
N TYR A 411 -27.72 -2.90 -8.13
CA TYR A 411 -26.90 -3.51 -9.18
C TYR A 411 -27.43 -4.88 -9.64
N PRO A 412 -28.67 -4.96 -10.16
CA PRO A 412 -29.32 -6.24 -10.50
C PRO A 412 -28.53 -7.06 -11.53
N THR A 413 -27.96 -6.41 -12.55
CA THR A 413 -27.17 -7.09 -13.58
C THR A 413 -25.89 -7.72 -13.02
N LEU A 414 -25.19 -7.01 -12.13
CA LEU A 414 -23.96 -7.53 -11.52
C LEU A 414 -24.29 -8.67 -10.55
N TYR A 415 -25.35 -8.51 -9.75
CA TYR A 415 -25.83 -9.54 -8.84
C TYR A 415 -26.14 -10.85 -9.56
N TRP A 416 -26.99 -10.82 -10.60
CA TRP A 416 -27.35 -12.04 -11.31
C TRP A 416 -26.19 -12.65 -12.09
N THR A 417 -25.27 -11.82 -12.62
CA THR A 417 -24.04 -12.32 -13.24
C THR A 417 -23.19 -13.07 -12.23
N PHE A 418 -22.95 -12.48 -11.05
CA PHE A 418 -22.16 -13.10 -9.98
C PHE A 418 -22.79 -14.40 -9.47
N ILE A 419 -24.10 -14.41 -9.22
CA ILE A 419 -24.82 -15.62 -8.80
C ILE A 419 -24.74 -16.71 -9.87
N PHE A 420 -24.96 -16.37 -11.13
CA PHE A 420 -24.86 -17.33 -12.23
C PHE A 420 -23.46 -17.94 -12.34
N MET A 421 -22.41 -17.12 -12.35
CA MET A 421 -21.04 -17.60 -12.40
C MET A 421 -20.69 -18.45 -11.18
N THR A 422 -21.05 -17.99 -9.98
CA THR A 422 -20.84 -18.73 -8.73
C THR A 422 -21.55 -20.09 -8.74
N MET A 423 -22.79 -20.16 -9.23
CA MET A 423 -23.52 -21.43 -9.36
C MET A 423 -22.81 -22.40 -10.31
N ILE A 424 -22.25 -21.90 -11.42
CA ILE A 424 -21.45 -22.73 -12.32
C ILE A 424 -20.20 -23.24 -11.59
N VAL A 425 -19.45 -22.36 -10.93
CA VAL A 425 -18.23 -22.75 -10.21
C VAL A 425 -18.54 -23.80 -9.14
N VAL A 426 -19.43 -23.50 -8.20
CA VAL A 426 -19.77 -24.40 -7.10
C VAL A 426 -20.39 -25.69 -7.63
N GLY A 427 -21.32 -25.60 -8.58
CA GLY A 427 -21.99 -26.76 -9.16
C GLY A 427 -21.03 -27.71 -9.87
N THR A 428 -20.11 -27.18 -10.69
CA THR A 428 -19.08 -27.97 -11.36
C THR A 428 -18.14 -28.64 -10.35
N PHE A 429 -17.65 -27.91 -9.34
CA PHE A 429 -16.75 -28.48 -8.34
C PHE A 429 -17.42 -29.52 -7.45
N LEU A 430 -18.69 -29.33 -7.07
CA LEU A 430 -19.43 -30.33 -6.31
C LEU A 430 -19.65 -31.60 -7.13
N PHE A 431 -20.09 -31.47 -8.38
CA PHE A 431 -20.34 -32.62 -9.24
C PHE A 431 -19.05 -33.41 -9.54
N PHE A 432 -18.00 -32.73 -10.02
CA PHE A 432 -16.74 -33.39 -10.37
C PHE A 432 -15.90 -33.77 -9.14
N GLY A 433 -16.03 -33.04 -8.04
CA GLY A 433 -15.46 -33.39 -6.74
C GLY A 433 -16.03 -34.69 -6.21
N ALA A 434 -17.35 -34.80 -6.11
CA ALA A 434 -18.01 -36.04 -5.68
C ALA A 434 -17.66 -37.21 -6.63
N HIS A 435 -17.70 -36.98 -7.94
CA HIS A 435 -17.31 -37.97 -8.95
C HIS A 435 -15.86 -38.46 -8.76
N THR A 436 -14.92 -37.54 -8.56
CA THR A 436 -13.49 -37.82 -8.36
C THR A 436 -13.23 -38.56 -7.06
N ILE A 437 -13.90 -38.18 -5.98
CA ILE A 437 -13.78 -38.85 -4.67
C ILE A 437 -14.29 -40.30 -4.77
N LEU A 438 -15.45 -40.52 -5.40
CA LEU A 438 -15.98 -41.87 -5.60
C LEU A 438 -15.05 -42.74 -6.45
N TRP A 439 -14.47 -42.15 -7.51
CA TRP A 439 -13.47 -42.83 -8.33
C TRP A 439 -12.24 -43.19 -7.50
N LEU A 440 -11.64 -42.22 -6.81
CA LEU A 440 -10.45 -42.44 -6.00
C LEU A 440 -10.69 -43.52 -4.93
N ALA A 441 -11.83 -43.46 -4.23
CA ALA A 441 -12.20 -44.47 -3.23
C ALA A 441 -12.29 -45.87 -3.85
N ARG A 442 -12.93 -46.00 -5.02
CA ARG A 442 -13.08 -47.29 -5.71
C ARG A 442 -11.74 -47.81 -6.23
N SER A 443 -10.95 -46.97 -6.88
CA SER A 443 -9.62 -47.34 -7.38
C SER A 443 -8.67 -47.69 -6.24
N ALA A 444 -8.70 -46.96 -5.12
CA ALA A 444 -7.92 -47.27 -3.92
C ALA A 444 -8.32 -48.62 -3.32
N TYR A 445 -9.62 -48.92 -3.23
CA TYR A 445 -10.11 -50.22 -2.78
C TYR A 445 -9.60 -51.38 -3.66
N ILE A 446 -9.71 -51.24 -4.99
CA ILE A 446 -9.24 -52.27 -5.93
C ILE A 446 -7.70 -52.40 -5.85
N TYR A 447 -6.99 -51.28 -5.76
CA TYR A 447 -5.53 -51.25 -5.62
C TYR A 447 -5.06 -51.96 -4.34
N VAL A 448 -5.68 -51.69 -3.20
CA VAL A 448 -5.33 -52.36 -1.94
C VAL A 448 -5.63 -53.86 -2.02
N ARG A 449 -6.72 -54.26 -2.66
CA ARG A 449 -7.12 -55.67 -2.78
C ARG A 449 -6.23 -56.48 -3.71
N ASP A 450 -5.73 -55.90 -4.81
CA ASP A 450 -4.97 -56.62 -5.84
C ASP A 450 -3.77 -55.82 -6.38
N ARG A 451 -2.86 -55.43 -5.48
CA ARG A 451 -1.63 -54.67 -5.84
C ARG A 451 -0.79 -55.37 -6.91
N GLN A 452 -0.81 -56.71 -6.95
CA GLN A 452 -0.01 -57.47 -7.91
C GLN A 452 -0.55 -57.37 -9.33
N ALA A 453 -1.88 -57.37 -9.53
CA ALA A 453 -2.46 -57.18 -10.86
C ALA A 453 -2.07 -55.82 -11.46
N PHE A 454 -2.11 -54.73 -10.69
CA PHE A 454 -1.68 -53.41 -11.18
C PHE A 454 -0.20 -53.41 -11.61
N LYS A 455 0.69 -54.02 -10.81
CA LYS A 455 2.12 -54.13 -11.17
C LYS A 455 2.33 -54.95 -12.44
N LYS A 456 1.59 -56.06 -12.61
CA LYS A 456 1.66 -56.92 -13.80
C LYS A 456 1.20 -56.18 -15.05
N ILE A 457 0.04 -55.50 -14.99
CA ILE A 457 -0.49 -54.72 -16.12
C ILE A 457 0.48 -53.61 -16.50
N LYS A 458 1.02 -52.86 -15.53
CA LYS A 458 1.99 -51.80 -15.79
C LYS A 458 3.28 -52.30 -16.43
N ALA A 459 3.79 -53.44 -15.96
CA ALA A 459 4.96 -54.09 -16.55
C ALA A 459 4.68 -54.61 -17.98
N ALA A 460 3.46 -55.13 -18.23
CA ALA A 460 3.03 -55.56 -19.54
C ALA A 460 2.94 -54.38 -20.51
N CYS A 461 2.29 -53.27 -20.12
CA CYS A 461 2.21 -52.06 -20.94
C CYS A 461 3.59 -51.48 -21.29
N ALA A 462 4.57 -51.58 -20.39
CA ALA A 462 5.93 -51.05 -20.61
C ALA A 462 6.79 -51.94 -21.54
N LYS A 463 6.48 -53.23 -21.64
CA LYS A 463 7.21 -54.21 -22.46
C LYS A 463 6.52 -54.54 -23.79
N ASP A 464 5.31 -54.02 -24.00
CA ASP A 464 4.52 -54.29 -25.19
C ASP A 464 5.18 -53.68 -26.43
N PRO A 465 5.56 -54.48 -27.43
CA PRO A 465 6.21 -53.99 -28.64
C PRO A 465 5.22 -53.33 -29.61
N GLU A 466 3.91 -53.55 -29.47
CA GLU A 466 2.90 -52.98 -30.35
C GLU A 466 2.40 -51.62 -29.82
N HIS A 467 2.65 -50.56 -30.59
CA HIS A 467 2.20 -49.21 -30.29
C HIS A 467 1.30 -48.63 -31.40
N PHE A 468 0.28 -47.86 -30.98
CA PHE A 468 -0.66 -47.18 -31.86
C PHE A 468 -0.64 -45.66 -31.65
N VAL A 469 -0.83 -44.91 -32.73
CA VAL A 469 -0.91 -43.44 -32.71
C VAL A 469 -2.27 -43.00 -32.20
N ARG A 470 -2.27 -42.35 -31.03
CA ARG A 470 -3.46 -41.75 -30.42
C ARG A 470 -3.57 -40.24 -30.72
N PHE A 471 -2.47 -39.50 -30.58
CA PHE A 471 -2.41 -38.05 -30.81
C PHE A 471 -1.40 -37.71 -31.91
N LYS A 472 -1.81 -36.87 -32.87
CA LYS A 472 -0.93 -36.47 -33.97
C LYS A 472 0.09 -35.42 -33.48
N PRO A 473 1.25 -35.25 -34.15
CA PRO A 473 2.23 -34.23 -33.77
C PRO A 473 1.65 -32.82 -33.63
N PHE A 474 0.69 -32.45 -34.48
CA PHE A 474 0.01 -31.15 -34.42
C PHE A 474 -0.85 -31.01 -33.15
N ASP A 475 -1.61 -32.04 -32.76
CA ASP A 475 -2.43 -32.00 -31.53
C ASP A 475 -1.54 -31.87 -30.29
N ARG A 476 -0.37 -32.53 -30.30
CA ARG A 476 0.63 -32.48 -29.23
C ARG A 476 1.28 -31.09 -29.13
N PHE A 477 1.59 -30.49 -30.27
CA PHE A 477 2.10 -29.12 -30.34
C PHE A 477 1.08 -28.12 -29.77
N LEU A 478 -0.19 -28.22 -30.15
CA LEU A 478 -1.25 -27.38 -29.59
C LEU A 478 -1.37 -27.56 -28.07
N HIS A 479 -1.27 -28.79 -27.57
CA HIS A 479 -1.30 -29.05 -26.13
C HIS A 479 -0.14 -28.36 -25.39
N VAL A 480 1.07 -28.35 -25.95
CA VAL A 480 2.21 -27.61 -25.35
C VAL A 480 1.93 -26.11 -25.31
N LEU A 481 1.33 -25.53 -26.36
CA LEU A 481 0.92 -24.13 -26.36
C LEU A 481 -0.14 -23.85 -25.29
N VAL A 482 -1.16 -24.72 -25.18
CA VAL A 482 -2.20 -24.61 -24.13
C VAL A 482 -1.57 -24.67 -22.74
N MET A 483 -0.75 -25.67 -22.46
CA MET A 483 -0.12 -25.86 -21.16
C MET A 483 0.73 -24.66 -20.73
N THR A 484 1.60 -24.17 -21.63
CA THR A 484 2.51 -23.06 -21.34
C THR A 484 1.77 -21.74 -21.17
N SER A 485 0.85 -21.42 -22.08
CA SER A 485 0.05 -20.19 -21.99
C SER A 485 -0.91 -20.20 -20.80
N PHE A 486 -1.53 -21.33 -20.49
CA PHE A 486 -2.44 -21.46 -19.35
C PHE A 486 -1.72 -21.24 -18.02
N LEU A 487 -0.58 -21.90 -17.81
CA LEU A 487 0.22 -21.69 -16.60
C LEU A 487 0.67 -20.23 -16.46
N LEU A 488 1.09 -19.60 -17.56
CA LEU A 488 1.45 -18.18 -17.58
C LEU A 488 0.26 -17.27 -17.22
N LEU A 489 -0.92 -17.52 -17.81
CA LEU A 489 -2.14 -16.76 -17.54
C LEU A 489 -2.61 -16.89 -16.09
N VAL A 490 -2.55 -18.10 -15.53
CA VAL A 490 -2.91 -18.35 -14.13
C VAL A 490 -1.89 -17.71 -13.19
N ALA A 491 -0.59 -17.87 -13.45
CA ALA A 491 0.47 -17.28 -12.63
C ALA A 491 0.45 -15.74 -12.60
N THR A 492 -0.04 -15.10 -13.67
CA THR A 492 -0.16 -13.63 -13.75
C THR A 492 -1.54 -13.12 -13.30
N GLY A 493 -2.61 -13.89 -13.52
CA GLY A 493 -3.99 -13.48 -13.21
C GLY A 493 -4.44 -13.78 -11.77
N MET A 494 -4.01 -14.90 -11.18
CA MET A 494 -4.41 -15.28 -9.82
C MET A 494 -3.88 -14.34 -8.73
N PRO A 495 -2.64 -13.82 -8.80
CA PRO A 495 -2.21 -12.80 -7.84
C PRO A 495 -3.08 -11.54 -7.88
N LEU A 496 -3.58 -11.15 -9.06
CA LEU A 496 -4.51 -10.03 -9.18
C LEU A 496 -5.88 -10.33 -8.55
N LYS A 497 -6.40 -11.55 -8.71
CA LYS A 497 -7.67 -11.98 -8.07
C LYS A 497 -7.53 -12.00 -6.54
N PHE A 498 -6.41 -12.51 -6.04
CA PHE A 498 -6.13 -12.71 -4.61
C PHE A 498 -5.17 -11.65 -4.05
N TYR A 499 -5.36 -10.40 -4.49
CA TYR A 499 -4.48 -9.25 -4.22
C TYR A 499 -4.20 -9.00 -2.73
N TYR A 500 -5.09 -9.44 -1.84
CA TYR A 500 -4.97 -9.28 -0.38
C TYR A 500 -4.05 -10.30 0.29
N THR A 501 -3.51 -11.27 -0.44
CA THR A 501 -2.68 -12.34 0.14
C THR A 501 -1.18 -12.06 -0.02
N ALA A 502 -0.38 -12.41 0.99
CA ALA A 502 1.07 -12.21 0.94
C ALA A 502 1.74 -12.92 -0.24
N TRP A 503 1.24 -14.09 -0.65
CA TRP A 503 1.79 -14.80 -1.80
C TRP A 503 1.50 -14.08 -3.12
N ALA A 504 0.38 -13.37 -3.23
CA ALA A 504 0.07 -12.61 -4.43
C ALA A 504 1.06 -11.46 -4.62
N HIS A 505 1.37 -10.73 -3.54
CA HIS A 505 2.43 -9.71 -3.56
C HIS A 505 3.79 -10.31 -3.93
N ALA A 506 4.18 -11.42 -3.27
CA ALA A 506 5.46 -12.07 -3.54
C ALA A 506 5.61 -12.55 -5.00
N VAL A 507 4.56 -13.11 -5.59
CA VAL A 507 4.56 -13.53 -7.00
C VAL A 507 4.62 -12.32 -7.93
N MET A 508 3.86 -11.26 -7.64
CA MET A 508 3.91 -10.02 -8.42
C MET A 508 5.30 -9.39 -8.39
N ASP A 509 5.93 -9.30 -7.21
CA ASP A 509 7.29 -8.77 -7.06
C ASP A 509 8.30 -9.61 -7.84
N TRP A 510 8.21 -10.94 -7.76
CA TRP A 510 9.08 -11.85 -8.51
C TRP A 510 8.95 -11.71 -10.03
N ILE A 511 7.74 -11.45 -10.52
CA ILE A 511 7.48 -11.21 -11.96
C ILE A 511 8.03 -9.85 -12.42
N GLY A 512 8.25 -8.90 -11.50
CA GLY A 512 8.67 -7.52 -11.81
C GLY A 512 7.54 -6.50 -11.68
N GLY A 513 6.53 -6.79 -10.85
CA GLY A 513 5.38 -5.94 -10.56
C GLY A 513 4.19 -6.14 -11.51
N VAL A 514 3.11 -5.41 -11.23
CA VAL A 514 1.83 -5.50 -11.96
C VAL A 514 1.98 -5.21 -13.45
N GLU A 515 2.87 -4.29 -13.82
CA GLU A 515 3.05 -3.91 -15.23
C GLU A 515 3.71 -5.03 -16.04
N ALA A 516 4.73 -5.71 -15.48
CA ALA A 516 5.34 -6.88 -16.10
C ALA A 516 4.36 -8.05 -16.18
N ALA A 517 3.62 -8.32 -15.09
CA ALA A 517 2.59 -9.35 -15.06
C ALA A 517 1.51 -9.12 -16.12
N ALA A 518 1.08 -7.87 -16.33
CA ALA A 518 0.10 -7.52 -17.36
C ALA A 518 0.62 -7.78 -18.79
N GLN A 519 1.90 -7.51 -19.07
CA GLN A 519 2.50 -7.83 -20.38
C GLN A 519 2.59 -9.34 -20.63
N LEU A 520 3.03 -10.09 -19.61
CA LEU A 520 3.09 -11.54 -19.68
C LEU A 520 1.70 -12.18 -19.82
N HIS A 521 0.70 -11.62 -19.14
CA HIS A 521 -0.70 -12.05 -19.28
C HIS A 521 -1.19 -11.86 -20.72
N ARG A 522 -0.91 -10.70 -21.33
CA ARG A 522 -1.22 -10.43 -22.74
C ARG A 522 -0.51 -11.37 -23.70
N LEU A 523 0.76 -11.69 -23.44
CA LEU A 523 1.51 -12.69 -24.22
C LEU A 523 0.83 -14.08 -24.14
N GLY A 524 0.44 -14.51 -22.93
CA GLY A 524 -0.33 -15.74 -22.74
C GLY A 524 -1.67 -15.73 -23.48
N ALA A 525 -2.35 -14.58 -23.50
CA ALA A 525 -3.60 -14.41 -24.24
C ALA A 525 -3.39 -14.49 -25.77
N ILE A 526 -2.32 -13.90 -26.31
CA ILE A 526 -1.98 -14.00 -27.74
C ILE A 526 -1.71 -15.46 -28.13
N ILE A 527 -0.93 -16.19 -27.34
CA ILE A 527 -0.69 -17.62 -27.57
C ILE A 527 -2.02 -18.40 -27.50
N THR A 528 -2.91 -17.99 -26.60
CA THR A 528 -4.25 -18.58 -26.47
C THR A 528 -5.10 -18.40 -27.73
N PHE A 529 -5.22 -17.17 -28.22
CA PHE A 529 -5.92 -16.91 -29.49
C PHE A 529 -5.25 -17.62 -30.66
N ALA A 530 -3.92 -17.72 -30.67
CA ALA A 530 -3.19 -18.43 -31.71
C ALA A 530 -3.50 -19.93 -31.73
N TYR A 531 -3.37 -20.65 -30.61
CA TYR A 531 -3.68 -22.08 -30.59
C TYR A 531 -5.17 -22.34 -30.84
N PHE A 532 -6.06 -21.47 -30.34
CA PHE A 532 -7.49 -21.62 -30.56
C PHE A 532 -7.83 -21.49 -32.05
N THR A 533 -7.29 -20.47 -32.71
CA THR A 533 -7.45 -20.27 -34.16
C THR A 533 -6.87 -21.43 -34.96
N LEU A 534 -5.65 -21.88 -34.61
CA LEU A 534 -5.01 -23.04 -35.24
C LEU A 534 -5.84 -24.32 -35.08
N HIS A 535 -6.42 -24.54 -33.90
CA HIS A 535 -7.28 -25.69 -33.62
C HIS A 535 -8.57 -25.65 -34.44
N ILE A 536 -9.27 -24.52 -34.45
CA ILE A 536 -10.47 -24.28 -35.27
C ILE A 536 -10.14 -24.51 -36.75
N GLY A 537 -9.07 -23.90 -37.25
CA GLY A 537 -8.59 -24.10 -38.62
C GLY A 537 -8.28 -25.57 -38.94
N SER A 538 -7.72 -26.31 -37.98
CA SER A 538 -7.47 -27.76 -38.14
C SER A 538 -8.76 -28.59 -38.23
N LEU A 539 -9.81 -28.20 -37.50
CA LEU A 539 -11.10 -28.86 -37.53
C LEU A 539 -11.80 -28.60 -38.86
N PHE A 540 -11.79 -27.34 -39.33
CA PHE A 540 -12.31 -26.97 -40.64
C PHE A 540 -11.57 -27.69 -41.77
N ARG A 541 -10.22 -27.71 -41.73
CA ARG A 541 -9.41 -28.43 -42.72
C ARG A 541 -9.73 -29.92 -42.74
N ARG A 542 -9.83 -30.56 -41.56
CA ARG A 542 -10.21 -31.99 -41.47
C ARG A 542 -11.61 -32.25 -42.02
N GLY A 543 -12.57 -31.39 -41.69
CA GLY A 543 -13.93 -31.46 -42.22
C GLY A 543 -13.96 -31.31 -43.75
N TRP A 544 -13.15 -30.40 -44.29
CA TRP A 544 -13.04 -30.15 -45.73
C TRP A 544 -12.38 -31.30 -46.50
N VAL A 545 -11.24 -31.80 -46.03
CA VAL A 545 -10.51 -32.92 -46.66
C VAL A 545 -11.37 -34.19 -46.64
N ASN A 546 -12.02 -34.47 -45.52
CA ASN A 546 -12.89 -35.64 -45.38
C ASN A 546 -14.34 -35.36 -45.76
N ARG A 547 -14.62 -34.37 -46.62
CA ARG A 547 -15.99 -33.95 -46.95
C ARG A 547 -16.91 -35.07 -47.44
N ALA A 548 -16.32 -36.13 -48.01
CA ALA A 548 -17.04 -37.33 -48.44
C ALA A 548 -17.79 -38.03 -47.30
N GLN A 549 -17.27 -37.98 -46.06
CA GLN A 549 -17.88 -38.61 -44.89
C GLN A 549 -19.22 -37.98 -44.48
N PHE A 550 -19.46 -36.73 -44.88
CA PHE A 550 -20.70 -35.99 -44.59
C PHE A 550 -21.81 -36.26 -45.63
N LYS A 551 -21.49 -36.98 -46.71
CA LYS A 551 -22.49 -37.44 -47.68
C LYS A 551 -23.07 -38.76 -47.21
N ASP A 552 -24.39 -38.88 -47.29
CA ASP A 552 -25.10 -40.12 -47.01
C ASP A 552 -24.64 -41.21 -48.00
N PRO A 553 -24.10 -42.35 -47.54
CA PRO A 553 -23.62 -43.42 -48.40
C PRO A 553 -24.68 -43.98 -49.36
N ALA A 554 -25.96 -43.93 -48.97
CA ALA A 554 -27.07 -44.45 -49.76
C ALA A 554 -27.65 -43.41 -50.74
N LYS A 555 -27.55 -42.12 -50.43
CA LYS A 555 -28.20 -41.04 -51.20
C LYS A 555 -27.23 -40.09 -51.92
N GLY A 556 -25.93 -40.17 -51.64
CA GLY A 556 -24.89 -39.31 -52.22
C GLY A 556 -24.98 -37.83 -51.87
N LYS A 557 -26.01 -37.41 -51.11
CA LYS A 557 -26.29 -36.03 -50.69
C LYS A 557 -25.90 -35.82 -49.23
N VAL A 558 -25.56 -34.59 -48.88
CA VAL A 558 -25.35 -34.20 -47.48
C VAL A 558 -26.70 -34.17 -46.79
N THR A 559 -26.87 -34.97 -45.73
CA THR A 559 -28.09 -34.98 -44.91
C THR A 559 -27.74 -34.53 -43.49
N ILE A 560 -28.66 -33.81 -42.84
CA ILE A 560 -28.45 -33.32 -41.46
C ILE A 560 -28.13 -34.49 -40.52
N ARG A 561 -28.80 -35.63 -40.69
CA ARG A 561 -28.58 -36.83 -39.89
C ARG A 561 -27.15 -37.38 -40.04
N GLN A 562 -26.63 -37.45 -41.26
CA GLN A 562 -25.25 -37.90 -41.51
C GLN A 562 -24.24 -36.91 -40.92
N VAL A 563 -24.48 -35.61 -41.08
CA VAL A 563 -23.61 -34.56 -40.51
C VAL A 563 -23.56 -34.67 -38.99
N MET A 564 -24.71 -34.75 -38.33
CA MET A 564 -24.79 -34.90 -36.87
C MET A 564 -24.14 -36.22 -36.40
N GLY A 565 -24.31 -37.31 -37.13
CA GLY A 565 -23.69 -38.60 -36.82
C GLY A 565 -22.16 -38.60 -36.94
N VAL A 566 -21.60 -37.79 -37.85
CA VAL A 566 -20.14 -37.61 -37.97
C VAL A 566 -19.62 -36.67 -36.88
N VAL A 567 -20.29 -35.52 -36.66
CA VAL A 567 -19.84 -34.49 -35.71
C VAL A 567 -19.90 -35.01 -34.28
N PHE A 568 -21.02 -35.60 -33.88
CA PHE A 568 -21.20 -36.20 -32.56
C PHE A 568 -20.81 -37.69 -32.53
N GLY A 569 -20.07 -38.14 -33.55
CA GLY A 569 -19.59 -39.51 -33.65
C GLY A 569 -18.44 -39.81 -32.67
N PRO A 570 -18.07 -41.09 -32.51
CA PRO A 570 -17.10 -41.53 -31.50
C PRO A 570 -15.65 -41.10 -31.76
N ASP A 571 -15.31 -40.65 -32.98
CA ASP A 571 -13.95 -40.26 -33.35
C ASP A 571 -13.61 -38.79 -33.00
N LEU A 572 -14.63 -37.95 -32.76
CA LEU A 572 -14.50 -36.56 -32.33
C LEU A 572 -14.80 -36.41 -30.83
N PRO A 573 -14.19 -35.42 -30.15
CA PRO A 573 -14.35 -35.21 -28.72
C PRO A 573 -15.64 -34.44 -28.37
N TYR A 574 -16.74 -34.69 -29.08
CA TYR A 574 -18.04 -34.06 -28.81
C TYR A 574 -18.99 -35.02 -28.07
N PRO A 575 -19.91 -34.49 -27.22
CA PRO A 575 -20.85 -35.32 -26.48
C PRO A 575 -21.75 -36.19 -27.38
N HIS A 576 -21.90 -37.46 -27.03
CA HIS A 576 -22.70 -38.45 -27.74
C HIS A 576 -23.65 -39.15 -26.75
N VAL A 577 -24.78 -39.67 -27.22
CA VAL A 577 -25.78 -40.33 -26.36
C VAL A 577 -25.18 -41.54 -25.61
N GLN A 578 -24.18 -42.21 -26.19
CA GLN A 578 -23.45 -43.30 -25.53
C GLN A 578 -22.71 -42.83 -24.26
N ASP A 579 -22.32 -41.57 -24.17
CA ASP A 579 -21.61 -41.03 -23.01
C ASP A 579 -22.48 -41.04 -21.75
N VAL A 580 -23.80 -40.87 -21.89
CA VAL A 580 -24.75 -40.98 -20.77
C VAL A 580 -24.82 -42.42 -20.25
N LYS A 581 -24.82 -43.39 -21.17
CA LYS A 581 -24.79 -44.82 -20.82
C LYS A 581 -23.47 -45.20 -20.14
N ASP A 582 -22.36 -44.68 -20.67
CA ASP A 582 -21.03 -44.93 -20.12
C ASP A 582 -20.86 -44.26 -18.75
N TRP A 583 -21.41 -43.05 -18.54
CA TRP A 583 -21.45 -42.39 -17.23
C TRP A 583 -22.25 -43.20 -16.20
N TRP A 584 -23.44 -43.68 -16.56
CA TRP A 584 -24.26 -44.51 -15.66
C TRP A 584 -23.60 -45.85 -15.32
N ALA A 585 -22.98 -46.50 -16.31
CA ALA A 585 -22.17 -47.70 -16.09
C ALA A 585 -20.99 -47.42 -15.14
N HIS A 586 -20.36 -46.25 -15.26
CA HIS A 586 -19.29 -45.83 -14.36
C HIS A 586 -19.79 -45.61 -12.92
N GLN A 587 -20.98 -45.01 -12.74
CA GLN A 587 -21.60 -44.89 -11.42
C GLN A 587 -21.86 -46.27 -10.80
N LYS A 588 -22.42 -47.22 -11.57
CA LYS A 588 -22.60 -48.60 -11.09
C LYS A 588 -21.28 -49.25 -10.66
N TRP A 589 -20.20 -49.01 -11.41
CA TRP A 589 -18.88 -49.53 -11.06
C TRP A 589 -18.32 -48.93 -9.76
N PHE A 590 -18.50 -47.62 -9.51
CA PHE A 590 -18.09 -46.98 -8.25
C PHE A 590 -18.72 -47.67 -7.03
N PHE A 591 -20.02 -48.00 -7.11
CA PHE A 591 -20.73 -48.71 -6.06
C PHE A 591 -20.59 -50.24 -6.12
N GLY A 592 -19.72 -50.78 -6.98
CA GLY A 592 -19.50 -52.22 -7.12
C GLY A 592 -20.67 -53.02 -7.72
N LYS A 593 -21.65 -52.35 -8.30
CA LYS A 593 -22.85 -52.93 -8.92
C LYS A 593 -22.69 -53.27 -10.42
N GLY A 594 -21.45 -53.25 -10.93
CA GLY A 594 -21.15 -53.57 -12.32
C GLY A 594 -19.65 -53.66 -12.61
N PRO A 595 -19.26 -54.23 -13.76
CA PRO A 595 -17.87 -54.26 -14.22
C PRO A 595 -17.39 -52.86 -14.59
N GLN A 596 -16.07 -52.68 -14.68
CA GLN A 596 -15.48 -51.42 -15.14
C GLN A 596 -15.93 -51.13 -16.58
N PRO A 597 -16.51 -49.95 -16.86
CA PRO A 597 -16.95 -49.60 -18.21
C PRO A 597 -15.77 -49.57 -19.19
N GLN A 598 -16.03 -50.02 -20.41
CA GLN A 598 -15.09 -49.96 -21.52
C GLN A 598 -15.44 -48.79 -22.43
N PHE A 599 -14.46 -47.94 -22.71
CA PHE A 599 -14.65 -46.69 -23.42
C PHE A 599 -14.17 -46.74 -24.86
N ASP A 600 -14.61 -45.75 -25.62
CA ASP A 600 -14.20 -45.51 -26.98
C ASP A 600 -12.89 -44.70 -27.05
N LYS A 601 -12.56 -44.15 -28.23
CA LYS A 601 -11.39 -43.29 -28.44
C LYS A 601 -11.37 -42.12 -27.46
N TRP A 602 -12.53 -41.58 -27.12
CA TRP A 602 -12.71 -40.52 -26.14
C TRP A 602 -13.67 -41.00 -25.05
N THR A 603 -13.29 -40.79 -23.80
CA THR A 603 -14.16 -41.03 -22.65
C THR A 603 -15.13 -39.87 -22.48
N TYR A 604 -16.23 -40.06 -21.74
CA TYR A 604 -17.18 -38.97 -21.53
C TYR A 604 -16.56 -37.78 -20.77
N TRP A 605 -15.60 -38.02 -19.88
CA TRP A 605 -14.91 -36.93 -19.16
C TRP A 605 -13.88 -36.23 -20.04
N GLU A 606 -13.17 -36.94 -20.93
CA GLU A 606 -12.26 -36.29 -21.90
C GLU A 606 -13.04 -35.37 -22.86
N LYS A 607 -14.25 -35.76 -23.25
CA LYS A 607 -15.17 -34.92 -24.03
C LYS A 607 -15.67 -33.72 -23.24
N PHE A 608 -15.98 -33.91 -21.96
CA PHE A 608 -16.35 -32.81 -21.08
C PHE A 608 -15.19 -31.83 -20.90
N ASP A 609 -13.98 -32.31 -20.59
CA ASP A 609 -12.76 -31.48 -20.49
C ASP A 609 -12.57 -30.65 -21.76
N TYR A 610 -12.72 -31.27 -22.93
CA TYR A 610 -12.63 -30.57 -24.21
C TYR A 610 -13.69 -29.48 -24.37
N LEU A 611 -14.95 -29.78 -24.07
CA LEU A 611 -16.06 -28.82 -24.15
C LEU A 611 -15.89 -27.67 -23.15
N ALA A 612 -15.48 -27.99 -21.91
CA ALA A 612 -15.26 -27.03 -20.84
C ALA A 612 -14.15 -26.04 -21.21
N VAL A 613 -13.02 -26.53 -21.75
CA VAL A 613 -11.94 -25.65 -22.24
C VAL A 613 -12.40 -24.81 -23.44
N PHE A 614 -13.17 -25.39 -24.36
CA PHE A 614 -13.67 -24.65 -25.53
C PHE A 614 -14.61 -23.50 -25.13
N TRP A 615 -15.52 -23.78 -24.20
CA TRP A 615 -16.38 -22.77 -23.56
C TRP A 615 -15.54 -21.73 -22.81
N GLY A 616 -14.64 -22.19 -21.93
CA GLY A 616 -13.86 -21.31 -21.07
C GLY A 616 -12.96 -20.36 -21.85
N VAL A 617 -12.27 -20.85 -22.90
CA VAL A 617 -11.45 -20.01 -23.79
C VAL A 617 -12.30 -18.95 -24.50
N ALA A 618 -13.52 -19.28 -24.91
CA ALA A 618 -14.43 -18.31 -25.52
C ALA A 618 -14.87 -17.24 -24.51
N MET A 619 -15.32 -17.65 -23.32
CA MET A 619 -15.79 -16.73 -22.28
C MET A 619 -14.68 -15.82 -21.75
N ILE A 620 -13.52 -16.39 -21.40
CA ILE A 620 -12.36 -15.64 -20.92
C ILE A 620 -11.74 -14.78 -22.03
N GLY A 621 -11.76 -15.27 -23.28
CA GLY A 621 -11.24 -14.55 -24.44
C GLY A 621 -12.08 -13.31 -24.77
N VAL A 622 -13.41 -13.44 -24.82
CA VAL A 622 -14.29 -12.30 -25.11
C VAL A 622 -14.26 -11.28 -23.97
N SER A 623 -14.39 -11.73 -22.72
CA SER A 623 -14.32 -10.82 -21.55
C SER A 623 -12.93 -10.16 -21.42
N GLY A 624 -11.86 -10.89 -21.73
CA GLY A 624 -10.50 -10.37 -21.76
C GLY A 624 -10.29 -9.30 -22.82
N LEU A 625 -10.86 -9.46 -24.02
CA LEU A 625 -10.82 -8.43 -25.07
C LEU A 625 -11.55 -7.16 -24.66
N VAL A 626 -12.70 -7.28 -23.98
CA VAL A 626 -13.43 -6.11 -23.44
C VAL A 626 -12.56 -5.33 -22.45
N MET A 627 -11.84 -6.03 -21.57
CA MET A 627 -10.95 -5.39 -20.59
C MET A 627 -9.62 -4.90 -21.16
N TRP A 628 -9.11 -5.54 -22.23
CA TRP A 628 -7.89 -5.10 -22.90
C TRP A 628 -8.15 -3.85 -23.75
N PHE A 629 -9.30 -3.75 -24.41
CA PHE A 629 -9.65 -2.62 -25.29
C PHE A 629 -10.93 -1.90 -24.84
N PRO A 630 -11.03 -1.44 -23.58
CA PRO A 630 -12.30 -0.95 -23.03
C PRO A 630 -12.80 0.31 -23.74
N GLU A 631 -11.91 1.21 -24.16
CA GLU A 631 -12.24 2.43 -24.92
C GLU A 631 -12.79 2.11 -26.33
N THR A 632 -12.44 0.95 -26.90
CA THR A 632 -12.96 0.52 -28.21
C THR A 632 -14.34 -0.10 -28.08
N PHE A 633 -14.52 -1.04 -27.14
CA PHE A 633 -15.80 -1.72 -26.92
C PHE A 633 -16.88 -0.76 -26.42
N THR A 634 -16.52 0.24 -25.61
CA THR A 634 -17.47 1.22 -25.09
C THR A 634 -17.96 2.25 -26.12
N ARG A 635 -17.43 2.24 -27.35
CA ARG A 635 -18.03 3.04 -28.44
C ARG A 635 -19.45 2.58 -28.76
N PHE A 636 -19.72 1.28 -28.63
CA PHE A 636 -21.02 0.69 -28.91
C PHE A 636 -21.68 0.08 -27.68
N LEU A 637 -20.93 -0.43 -26.69
CA LEU A 637 -21.44 -0.97 -25.43
C LEU A 637 -21.39 0.06 -24.29
N PRO A 638 -22.28 -0.03 -23.29
CA PRO A 638 -22.18 0.79 -22.08
C PRO A 638 -21.04 0.32 -21.16
N GLY A 639 -20.46 1.24 -20.39
CA GLY A 639 -19.31 1.01 -19.51
C GLY A 639 -19.51 -0.05 -18.41
N TRP A 640 -20.75 -0.28 -17.94
CA TRP A 640 -21.04 -1.35 -16.98
C TRP A 640 -20.75 -2.76 -17.54
N VAL A 641 -20.66 -2.94 -18.87
CA VAL A 641 -20.25 -4.20 -19.47
C VAL A 641 -18.82 -4.57 -19.09
N ILE A 642 -17.96 -3.58 -18.79
CA ILE A 642 -16.61 -3.82 -18.28
C ILE A 642 -16.68 -4.47 -16.88
N ASN A 643 -17.60 -4.04 -16.02
CA ASN A 643 -17.82 -4.66 -14.71
C ASN A 643 -18.29 -6.12 -14.86
N VAL A 644 -19.21 -6.41 -15.79
CA VAL A 644 -19.67 -7.77 -16.08
C VAL A 644 -18.54 -8.64 -16.64
N ALA A 645 -17.76 -8.10 -17.59
CA ALA A 645 -16.61 -8.79 -18.15
C ALA A 645 -15.58 -9.15 -17.07
N LEU A 646 -15.34 -8.26 -16.11
CA LEU A 646 -14.44 -8.53 -14.98
C LEU A 646 -14.91 -9.71 -14.12
N ILE A 647 -16.21 -9.78 -13.79
CA ILE A 647 -16.80 -10.90 -13.03
C ILE A 647 -16.63 -12.20 -13.81
N ILE A 648 -17.10 -12.24 -15.07
CA ILE A 648 -17.04 -13.42 -15.93
C ILE A 648 -15.60 -13.90 -16.10
N HIS A 649 -14.68 -12.99 -16.42
CA HIS A 649 -13.27 -13.33 -16.64
C HIS A 649 -12.62 -13.89 -15.37
N SER A 650 -12.86 -13.24 -14.23
CA SER A 650 -12.25 -13.63 -12.95
C SER A 650 -12.77 -14.98 -12.44
N ASP A 651 -14.07 -15.24 -12.59
CA ASP A 651 -14.69 -16.47 -12.08
C ASP A 651 -14.51 -17.64 -13.03
N GLU A 652 -14.55 -17.41 -14.35
CA GLU A 652 -14.18 -18.42 -15.34
C GLU A 652 -12.70 -18.80 -15.22
N ALA A 653 -11.81 -17.84 -14.96
CA ALA A 653 -10.40 -18.14 -14.70
C ALA A 653 -10.21 -19.02 -13.46
N LEU A 654 -10.96 -18.75 -12.38
CA LEU A 654 -10.91 -19.57 -11.16
C LEU A 654 -11.45 -20.98 -11.43
N LEU A 655 -12.57 -21.08 -12.14
CA LEU A 655 -13.15 -22.34 -12.56
C LEU A 655 -12.17 -23.15 -13.41
N ALA A 656 -11.61 -22.54 -14.45
CA ALA A 656 -10.66 -23.21 -15.33
C ALA A 656 -9.39 -23.65 -14.59
N ALA A 657 -8.78 -22.76 -13.79
CA ALA A 657 -7.58 -23.08 -13.00
C ALA A 657 -7.83 -24.25 -12.04
N GLY A 658 -8.86 -24.15 -11.20
CA GLY A 658 -9.12 -25.21 -10.22
C GLY A 658 -9.64 -26.50 -10.88
N PHE A 659 -10.42 -26.43 -11.97
CA PHE A 659 -10.85 -27.63 -12.69
C PHE A 659 -9.65 -28.36 -13.32
N ILE A 660 -8.75 -27.63 -13.98
CA ILE A 660 -7.57 -28.22 -14.62
C ILE A 660 -6.62 -28.80 -13.56
N PHE A 661 -6.33 -28.06 -12.49
CA PHE A 661 -5.38 -28.54 -11.47
C PHE A 661 -5.94 -29.61 -10.54
N ALA A 662 -7.25 -29.61 -10.27
CA ALA A 662 -7.87 -30.62 -9.39
C ALA A 662 -8.35 -31.84 -10.15
N PHE A 663 -9.09 -31.67 -11.25
CA PHE A 663 -9.79 -32.77 -11.92
C PHE A 663 -9.06 -33.27 -13.15
N HIS A 664 -8.61 -32.38 -14.05
CA HIS A 664 -7.86 -32.82 -15.23
C HIS A 664 -6.55 -33.50 -14.80
N PHE A 665 -5.78 -32.87 -13.93
CA PHE A 665 -4.55 -33.46 -13.37
C PHE A 665 -4.82 -34.77 -12.66
N PHE A 666 -5.91 -34.90 -11.91
CA PHE A 666 -6.30 -36.19 -11.33
C PHE A 666 -6.54 -37.24 -12.41
N ASN A 667 -7.39 -36.91 -13.39
CA ASN A 667 -7.82 -37.78 -14.48
C ASN A 667 -6.65 -38.29 -15.33
N VAL A 668 -5.53 -37.58 -15.41
CA VAL A 668 -4.39 -37.99 -16.25
C VAL A 668 -3.11 -38.31 -15.48
N HIS A 669 -2.88 -37.78 -14.28
CA HIS A 669 -1.61 -37.96 -13.54
C HIS A 669 -1.75 -38.73 -12.23
N PHE A 670 -2.81 -38.51 -11.44
CA PHE A 670 -2.93 -39.11 -10.10
C PHE A 670 -3.67 -40.45 -10.05
N ARG A 671 -4.31 -40.87 -11.14
CA ARG A 671 -4.92 -42.21 -11.19
C ARG A 671 -3.86 -43.29 -10.91
N PRO A 672 -4.11 -44.24 -10.00
CA PRO A 672 -3.16 -45.31 -9.66
C PRO A 672 -2.61 -46.06 -10.89
N GLU A 673 -3.42 -46.16 -11.96
CA GLU A 673 -3.08 -46.82 -13.22
C GLU A 673 -2.04 -46.03 -14.04
N LYS A 674 -2.01 -44.69 -13.92
CA LYS A 674 -1.15 -43.78 -14.71
C LYS A 674 -0.04 -43.10 -13.92
N PHE A 675 -0.10 -43.15 -12.59
CA PHE A 675 0.87 -42.50 -11.72
C PHE A 675 2.30 -42.96 -12.04
N PRO A 676 3.30 -42.05 -12.16
CA PRO A 676 3.26 -40.63 -11.78
C PRO A 676 2.87 -39.64 -12.89
N ILE A 677 2.85 -40.01 -14.16
CA ILE A 677 2.46 -39.15 -15.29
C ILE A 677 2.03 -39.98 -16.49
N ASP A 678 0.88 -39.64 -17.10
CA ASP A 678 0.48 -40.19 -18.39
C ASP A 678 1.27 -39.51 -19.52
N SER A 679 2.21 -40.25 -20.10
CA SER A 679 3.05 -39.75 -21.19
C SER A 679 2.39 -39.78 -22.56
N VAL A 680 1.16 -40.30 -22.70
CA VAL A 680 0.51 -40.54 -24.00
C VAL A 680 0.25 -39.24 -24.77
N ILE A 681 -0.11 -38.13 -24.10
CA ILE A 681 -0.26 -36.83 -24.77
C ILE A 681 1.07 -36.27 -25.26
N PHE A 682 2.16 -36.60 -24.56
CA PHE A 682 3.49 -36.15 -24.96
C PHE A 682 4.07 -37.02 -26.05
N SER A 683 3.90 -38.34 -25.98
CA SER A 683 4.41 -39.32 -26.95
C SER A 683 3.56 -39.44 -28.21
N GLY A 684 2.25 -39.20 -28.07
CA GLY A 684 1.23 -39.51 -29.06
C GLY A 684 0.92 -41.00 -29.20
N ARG A 685 1.48 -41.87 -28.35
CA ARG A 685 1.53 -43.33 -28.53
C ARG A 685 0.88 -44.04 -27.35
N ILE A 686 0.07 -45.07 -27.62
CA ILE A 686 -0.54 -45.97 -26.64
C ILE A 686 -0.14 -47.41 -26.94
N SER A 687 0.21 -48.23 -25.94
CA SER A 687 0.50 -49.65 -26.16
C SER A 687 -0.78 -50.45 -26.40
N LYS A 688 -0.68 -51.59 -27.09
CA LYS A 688 -1.82 -52.48 -27.33
C LYS A 688 -2.47 -52.94 -26.03
N THR A 689 -1.66 -53.33 -25.05
CA THR A 689 -2.11 -53.78 -23.72
C THR A 689 -2.91 -52.67 -23.02
N GLU A 690 -2.40 -51.43 -23.06
CA GLU A 690 -3.08 -50.27 -22.46
C GLU A 690 -4.37 -49.91 -23.20
N MET A 691 -4.36 -49.98 -24.54
CA MET A 691 -5.52 -49.73 -25.38
C MET A 691 -6.63 -50.78 -25.14
N LEU A 692 -6.28 -52.05 -24.98
CA LEU A 692 -7.23 -53.12 -24.65
C LEU A 692 -7.78 -53.00 -23.23
N HIS A 693 -6.99 -52.46 -22.30
CA HIS A 693 -7.42 -52.28 -20.91
C HIS A 693 -8.41 -51.11 -20.75
N GLU A 694 -8.12 -49.97 -21.39
CA GLU A 694 -8.86 -48.72 -21.18
C GLU A 694 -9.85 -48.37 -22.30
N ARG A 695 -9.55 -48.81 -23.53
CA ARG A 695 -10.24 -48.37 -24.76
C ARG A 695 -10.60 -49.56 -25.66
N LYS A 696 -11.03 -50.68 -25.08
CA LYS A 696 -11.33 -51.90 -25.83
C LYS A 696 -12.35 -51.66 -26.95
N ARG A 697 -13.38 -50.84 -26.70
CA ARG A 697 -14.40 -50.52 -27.70
C ARG A 697 -13.81 -49.83 -28.93
N TRP A 698 -12.80 -48.99 -28.74
CA TRP A 698 -12.08 -48.34 -29.84
C TRP A 698 -11.26 -49.35 -30.65
N TYR A 699 -10.54 -50.25 -29.97
CA TYR A 699 -9.79 -51.32 -30.62
C TYR A 699 -10.69 -52.23 -31.45
N ASP A 700 -11.79 -52.70 -30.86
CA ASP A 700 -12.76 -53.57 -31.52
C ASP A 700 -13.35 -52.89 -32.78
N ARG A 701 -13.67 -51.58 -32.72
CA ARG A 701 -14.14 -50.83 -33.89
C ARG A 701 -13.07 -50.74 -34.98
N LEU A 702 -11.81 -50.48 -34.62
CA LEU A 702 -10.72 -50.35 -35.59
C LEU A 702 -10.41 -51.67 -36.30
N VAL A 703 -10.49 -52.79 -35.58
CA VAL A 703 -10.39 -54.13 -36.15
C VAL A 703 -11.56 -54.39 -37.11
N ALA A 704 -12.80 -54.15 -36.66
CA ALA A 704 -13.99 -54.35 -37.48
C ALA A 704 -14.00 -53.48 -38.76
N ALA A 705 -13.41 -52.29 -38.70
CA ALA A 705 -13.29 -51.38 -39.83
C ALA A 705 -12.04 -51.60 -40.69
N GLY A 706 -11.15 -52.55 -40.36
CA GLY A 706 -9.89 -52.77 -41.08
C GLY A 706 -8.92 -51.59 -41.03
N ARG A 707 -9.01 -50.73 -40.01
CA ARG A 707 -8.22 -49.48 -39.88
C ARG A 707 -7.09 -49.57 -38.86
N LEU A 708 -6.93 -50.71 -38.18
CA LEU A 708 -5.95 -50.86 -37.09
C LEU A 708 -4.51 -50.59 -37.55
N ASP A 709 -4.10 -51.12 -38.70
CA ASP A 709 -2.73 -50.96 -39.19
C ASP A 709 -2.42 -49.53 -39.67
N SER A 710 -3.44 -48.76 -40.05
CA SER A 710 -3.26 -47.35 -40.45
C SER A 710 -2.76 -46.43 -39.33
N ILE A 711 -2.87 -46.88 -38.08
CA ILE A 711 -2.40 -46.14 -36.89
C ILE A 711 -1.30 -46.88 -36.14
N ARG A 712 -0.80 -48.01 -36.66
CA ARG A 712 0.32 -48.75 -36.06
C ARG A 712 1.62 -47.93 -36.26
N SER A 713 2.40 -47.77 -35.20
CA SER A 713 3.65 -47.01 -35.21
C SER A 713 4.82 -47.88 -34.78
N SER A 714 5.92 -47.84 -35.51
CA SER A 714 7.20 -48.51 -35.19
C SER A 714 8.30 -47.54 -34.71
N ASP A 715 8.00 -46.24 -34.61
CA ASP A 715 8.99 -45.19 -34.39
C ASP A 715 9.43 -45.01 -32.92
N GLU A 716 10.73 -44.76 -32.68
CA GLU A 716 11.34 -44.76 -31.34
C GLU A 716 11.14 -43.44 -30.57
N TRP A 717 10.20 -43.45 -29.61
CA TRP A 717 9.93 -42.35 -28.66
C TRP A 717 11.03 -42.09 -27.62
N THR A 718 11.95 -43.03 -27.48
CA THR A 718 12.85 -43.18 -26.33
C THR A 718 13.76 -41.97 -26.10
N GLN A 719 14.13 -41.23 -27.16
CA GLN A 719 15.03 -40.07 -27.08
C GLN A 719 14.34 -38.84 -26.47
N TRP A 720 13.12 -38.50 -26.88
CA TRP A 720 12.38 -37.33 -26.40
C TRP A 720 11.85 -37.48 -24.96
N ARG A 721 11.77 -38.73 -24.47
CA ARG A 721 11.33 -39.04 -23.11
C ARG A 721 12.15 -38.34 -22.03
N LYS A 722 13.46 -38.19 -22.24
CA LYS A 722 14.40 -37.57 -21.27
C LYS A 722 14.18 -36.07 -21.09
N VAL A 723 13.63 -35.38 -22.09
CA VAL A 723 13.39 -33.93 -22.06
C VAL A 723 11.97 -33.61 -21.59
N ILE A 724 10.98 -34.37 -22.08
CA ILE A 724 9.57 -34.02 -21.89
C ILE A 724 9.04 -34.42 -20.51
N HIS A 725 9.54 -35.50 -19.91
CA HIS A 725 9.13 -35.87 -18.55
C HIS A 725 9.51 -34.81 -17.52
N PRO A 726 10.76 -34.32 -17.44
CA PRO A 726 11.11 -33.23 -16.52
C PRO A 726 10.24 -32.00 -16.70
N LEU A 727 10.01 -31.56 -17.96
CA LEU A 727 9.16 -30.41 -18.24
C LEU A 727 7.71 -30.63 -17.80
N GLY A 728 7.16 -31.83 -18.06
CA GLY A 728 5.82 -32.20 -17.61
C GLY A 728 5.71 -32.22 -16.08
N PHE A 729 6.72 -32.73 -15.37
CA PHE A 729 6.75 -32.71 -13.91
C PHE A 729 6.89 -31.30 -13.33
N ILE A 730 7.67 -30.43 -13.96
CA ILE A 730 7.78 -29.02 -13.55
C ILE A 730 6.44 -28.31 -13.74
N ALA A 731 5.82 -28.46 -14.92
CA ALA A 731 4.52 -27.88 -15.21
C ALA A 731 3.42 -28.37 -14.24
N PHE A 732 3.43 -29.67 -13.96
CA PHE A 732 2.54 -30.30 -13.00
C PHE A 732 2.77 -29.80 -11.57
N GLY A 733 4.02 -29.78 -11.11
CA GLY A 733 4.39 -29.28 -9.78
C GLY A 733 4.02 -27.81 -9.60
N LEU A 734 4.27 -26.98 -10.61
CA LEU A 734 3.84 -25.58 -10.62
C LEU A 734 2.33 -25.46 -10.51
N GLY A 735 1.56 -26.24 -11.28
CA GLY A 735 0.10 -26.26 -11.19
C GLY A 735 -0.42 -26.66 -9.80
N LEU A 736 0.23 -27.64 -9.15
CA LEU A 736 -0.14 -28.03 -7.78
C LEU A 736 0.17 -26.95 -6.74
N ILE A 737 1.34 -26.30 -6.84
CA ILE A 737 1.69 -25.16 -5.98
C ILE A 737 0.64 -24.06 -6.14
N LEU A 738 0.29 -23.70 -7.38
CA LEU A 738 -0.74 -22.71 -7.66
C LEU A 738 -2.10 -23.13 -7.10
N LEU A 739 -2.50 -24.40 -7.24
CA LEU A 739 -3.74 -24.91 -6.65
C LEU A 739 -3.77 -24.76 -5.13
N VAL A 740 -2.68 -25.12 -4.43
CA VAL A 740 -2.59 -24.97 -2.97
C VAL A 740 -2.69 -23.50 -2.56
N LEU A 741 -2.01 -22.60 -3.28
CA LEU A 741 -2.09 -21.16 -3.02
C LEU A 741 -3.50 -20.59 -3.24
N ILE A 742 -4.19 -21.04 -4.30
CA ILE A 742 -5.59 -20.65 -4.60
C ILE A 742 -6.51 -21.14 -3.47
N VAL A 743 -6.41 -22.41 -3.07
CA VAL A 743 -7.22 -22.98 -1.99
C VAL A 743 -6.95 -22.23 -0.67
N TYR A 744 -5.68 -21.98 -0.34
CA TYR A 744 -5.29 -21.21 0.83
C TYR A 744 -5.91 -19.80 0.83
N ALA A 745 -5.84 -19.08 -0.30
CA ALA A 745 -6.41 -17.74 -0.44
C ALA A 745 -7.94 -17.70 -0.30
N MET A 746 -8.62 -18.73 -0.81
CA MET A 746 -10.07 -18.86 -0.66
C MET A 746 -10.45 -19.18 0.78
N SER A 747 -9.73 -20.12 1.42
CA SER A 747 -9.97 -20.49 2.81
C SER A 747 -9.69 -19.33 3.77
N SER A 748 -8.62 -18.56 3.55
CA SER A 748 -8.32 -17.41 4.41
C SER A 748 -9.41 -16.34 4.37
N ARG A 749 -9.98 -16.07 3.19
CA ARG A 749 -11.09 -15.13 3.02
C ARG A 749 -12.39 -15.63 3.67
N LEU A 750 -12.67 -16.92 3.59
CA LEU A 750 -13.82 -17.54 4.27
C LEU A 750 -13.68 -17.48 5.80
N LEU A 751 -12.48 -17.67 6.34
CA LEU A 751 -12.21 -17.61 7.78
C LEU A 751 -12.10 -16.19 8.32
N ALA A 752 -11.78 -15.21 7.47
CA ALA A 752 -11.70 -13.79 7.81
C ALA A 752 -13.04 -13.05 7.62
N ALA A 753 -14.06 -13.70 7.06
CA ALA A 753 -15.41 -13.15 7.00
C ALA A 753 -15.99 -13.09 8.43
N PRO A 754 -16.43 -11.92 8.92
CA PRO A 754 -16.96 -11.76 10.26
C PRO A 754 -18.26 -12.54 10.52
#